data_AF-A0A959N0G7-F1
#
_entry.id   AF-A0A959N0G7-F1
#
_cell.length_a   1.000
_cell.length_b   1.000
_cell.length_c   1.000
_cell.angle_alpha   90.00
_cell.angle_beta   90.00
_cell.angle_gamma   90.00
#
_symmetry.space_group_name_H-M   'P 1'
#
loop_
_entity.id
_entity.type
_entity.pdbx_description
1 polymer ?
#
loop_
_entity_poly.entity_id
_entity_poly.type
_entity_poly.pdbx_seq_one_letter_code
_entity_poly.pdbx_strand_id
1 'polypeptide(L)'
;MKNVTKQDFLEAQDNYLKDWLYEVVWERQDTDTVSEETLITHNVKAIKEKFESIIEDKIEENHLVLYKKAIDKVEGLSIDYTAKAFEDLGFNFQIGKKFQSNDLIKQFKITDQHKKLLGRLIAILEESEIIKRLNDSKNEWEVINIPDTGKIKSKIERIKIQGLDAKAEMELLFKCGSSLADIMTGKKDPLLLLFPEGDLGQLTELYERSPAFITMNSLVKDIGAQITDKLSGDKKLKILEIGAGTGATTSFILKHLKNSNTEYVFTDVSQLFLNKAKDKFKDYKNIVFRVLDIENDPSIQGYALNDFDIIIASNVIHATKDLKQSLANVKKLLKTEGMLILTEATSKQKWVDLVFGLTEGWWRFEDSELRPDYALLNEIQWRELLTDSGFNETEVISVNGKKEISLTSQSIILSKNKEESDKKYLICSDDSDFGDLLKNEITASGNKAILLNSEKEFVDFLSKETDFNNQDKIIFYSNSDGDNTNEISHYTINYLLTILQSIKGAPNLTIITKNSQHVISGDTTEGYADSPLWGFGKVIAIEHPELNCKRIDLDINNQSNAKLIIDEINSSDSNSVGEIAFRNGKRFKTRLKRASSRSESNITIDSNGTYLITGGTKGLGLLFAKYLADNGAKHLALISRGEVPDESINDLDAIKSNGVEINIYKADITDKIELKKVIDLINKAGHNLKGIIQSTGVLDDGVISNQTKEKFEKVFGPKVQGTLNLSELTGNRKLDFFIMFSSIASVLGSAGQANHSAANAFLDSFAYYRRSKGLPAQTINWGVWSDIGSAANIGADKQEKIPGLKVITPEIGLKLFDKIFRKDFIRAGAFGMDWKKFTEKNYSKQLSDFVSELIPEDITDEDEYKTVKSKKTNILEDLKNSNEADHNSILTEYFRRLISGILGLKNSDLDPDVPLNSIGLDSLMAIELKNRVNIELGVDLNLVKYMESTNIQSLAEELKIILSEKNSNDPNAIETGDNIITEISEEEKARKLLEDIDNLSEEEIEKLLNNG
;
A
#
# COMPACT_ATOMS: atom_id res chain seq x y z
N MET A 1 17.90 -26.76 -53.19
CA MET A 1 16.64 -26.17 -52.68
C MET A 1 15.79 -27.33 -52.19
N LYS A 2 15.55 -27.44 -50.87
CA LYS A 2 14.67 -28.49 -50.32
C LYS A 2 13.22 -28.16 -50.72
N ASN A 3 12.48 -29.15 -51.20
CA ASN A 3 11.05 -29.03 -51.51
C ASN A 3 10.28 -28.74 -50.21
N VAL A 4 9.87 -27.48 -50.01
CA VAL A 4 8.92 -27.10 -48.96
C VAL A 4 7.57 -27.69 -49.33
N THR A 5 7.01 -28.55 -48.50
CA THR A 5 5.69 -29.14 -48.76
C THR A 5 4.59 -28.12 -48.45
N LYS A 6 3.38 -28.31 -49.01
CA LYS A 6 2.21 -27.47 -48.69
C LYS A 6 1.93 -27.44 -47.18
N GLN A 7 2.27 -28.51 -46.47
CA GLN A 7 2.10 -28.64 -45.03
C GLN A 7 3.14 -27.82 -44.26
N ASP A 8 4.41 -27.82 -44.69
CA ASP A 8 5.45 -26.94 -44.13
C ASP A 8 5.11 -25.46 -44.30
N PHE A 9 4.50 -25.08 -45.44
CA PHE A 9 4.04 -23.72 -45.70
C PHE A 9 2.87 -23.32 -44.79
N LEU A 10 1.88 -24.22 -44.61
CA LEU A 10 0.74 -23.99 -43.72
C LEU A 10 1.17 -23.89 -42.26
N GLU A 11 2.08 -24.76 -41.79
CA GLU A 11 2.63 -24.72 -40.43
C GLU A 11 3.47 -23.45 -40.17
N ALA A 12 4.31 -23.04 -41.12
CA ALA A 12 5.06 -21.79 -41.03
C ALA A 12 4.14 -20.56 -40.97
N GLN A 13 3.06 -20.58 -41.75
CA GLN A 13 2.06 -19.51 -41.78
C GLN A 13 1.21 -19.47 -40.50
N ASP A 14 0.85 -20.63 -39.95
CA ASP A 14 0.13 -20.71 -38.68
C ASP A 14 0.97 -20.24 -37.50
N ASN A 15 2.27 -20.56 -37.52
CA ASN A 15 3.23 -20.05 -36.54
C ASN A 15 3.44 -18.53 -36.69
N TYR A 16 3.48 -17.98 -37.90
CA TYR A 16 3.55 -16.54 -38.10
C TYR A 16 2.34 -15.80 -37.51
N LEU A 17 1.11 -16.32 -37.69
CA LEU A 17 -0.11 -15.69 -37.19
C LEU A 17 -0.31 -15.84 -35.67
N LYS A 18 0.36 -16.79 -35.00
CA LYS A 18 0.33 -16.89 -33.53
C LYS A 18 0.87 -15.63 -32.87
N ASP A 19 1.78 -14.92 -33.51
CA ASP A 19 2.34 -13.67 -32.99
C ASP A 19 1.45 -12.43 -33.17
N TRP A 20 0.25 -12.63 -33.74
CA TRP A 20 -0.72 -11.58 -34.04
C TRP A 20 -2.01 -11.69 -33.23
N LEU A 21 -2.16 -12.75 -32.44
CA LEU A 21 -3.35 -13.00 -31.64
C LEU A 21 -3.05 -12.90 -30.15
N TYR A 22 -3.83 -12.08 -29.45
CA TYR A 22 -3.65 -11.79 -28.03
C TYR A 22 -4.96 -11.87 -27.25
N GLU A 23 -4.86 -12.14 -25.96
CA GLU A 23 -5.98 -12.15 -25.02
C GLU A 23 -5.58 -11.35 -23.78
N VAL A 24 -6.53 -10.57 -23.26
CA VAL A 24 -6.40 -9.97 -21.93
C VAL A 24 -6.95 -10.98 -20.93
N VAL A 25 -6.09 -11.42 -20.02
CA VAL A 25 -6.39 -12.42 -19.00
C VAL A 25 -6.30 -11.81 -17.61
N TRP A 26 -7.09 -12.38 -16.70
CA TRP A 26 -7.08 -12.02 -15.30
C TRP A 26 -6.40 -13.12 -14.50
N GLU A 27 -5.32 -12.76 -13.84
CA GLU A 27 -4.55 -13.68 -13.02
C GLU A 27 -4.90 -13.46 -11.57
N ARG A 28 -5.33 -14.55 -10.92
CA ARG A 28 -5.51 -14.54 -9.47
C ARG A 28 -4.16 -14.22 -8.85
N GLN A 29 -4.15 -13.16 -8.06
CA GLN A 29 -3.07 -12.93 -7.13
C GLN A 29 -3.49 -13.72 -5.90
N ASP A 30 -2.92 -14.92 -5.73
CA ASP A 30 -3.06 -15.61 -4.45
C ASP A 30 -2.55 -14.63 -3.40
N THR A 31 -3.43 -14.28 -2.46
CA THR A 31 -3.20 -13.27 -1.41
C THR A 31 -2.04 -13.61 -0.48
N ASP A 32 -1.29 -14.66 -0.81
CA ASP A 32 0.05 -15.00 -0.31
C ASP A 32 1.15 -14.09 -0.92
N THR A 33 0.78 -13.14 -1.80
CA THR A 33 1.71 -12.27 -2.55
C THR A 33 1.46 -10.75 -2.42
N VAL A 34 0.99 -10.27 -1.27
CA VAL A 34 1.90 -9.33 -0.59
C VAL A 34 2.96 -10.27 -0.09
N SER A 35 4.20 -10.22 -0.59
CA SER A 35 5.17 -11.30 -0.30
C SER A 35 5.03 -11.69 1.18
N GLU A 36 4.83 -12.97 1.49
CA GLU A 36 4.83 -13.47 2.89
C GLU A 36 5.98 -12.80 3.66
N GLU A 37 7.07 -12.51 2.95
CA GLU A 37 8.23 -11.77 3.39
C GLU A 37 7.98 -10.31 3.85
N THR A 38 7.21 -9.48 3.12
CA THR A 38 6.83 -8.09 3.48
C THR A 38 5.62 -8.03 4.43
N LEU A 39 4.69 -8.98 4.32
CA LEU A 39 3.53 -9.13 5.21
C LEU A 39 4.01 -9.42 6.64
N ILE A 40 4.97 -10.34 6.80
CA ILE A 40 5.48 -10.77 8.10
C ILE A 40 6.27 -9.68 8.86
N THR A 41 6.81 -8.66 8.21
CA THR A 41 7.56 -7.58 8.89
C THR A 41 6.69 -6.42 9.36
N HIS A 42 5.56 -6.20 8.69
CA HIS A 42 4.68 -5.07 8.97
C HIS A 42 3.34 -5.48 9.59
N ASN A 43 2.97 -6.76 9.55
CA ASN A 43 1.71 -7.26 10.11
C ASN A 43 1.95 -7.95 11.45
N VAL A 44 1.45 -7.34 12.52
CA VAL A 44 1.65 -7.83 13.89
C VAL A 44 0.96 -9.17 14.13
N LYS A 45 -0.17 -9.42 13.47
CA LYS A 45 -0.91 -10.69 13.55
C LYS A 45 -0.11 -11.85 12.93
N ALA A 46 0.52 -11.62 11.78
CA ALA A 46 1.38 -12.63 11.15
C ALA A 46 2.61 -12.96 12.03
N ILE A 47 3.18 -11.96 12.70
CA ILE A 47 4.26 -12.17 13.68
C ILE A 47 3.74 -13.07 14.81
N LYS A 48 2.59 -12.74 15.42
CA LYS A 48 1.98 -13.55 16.47
C LYS A 48 1.78 -15.00 16.05
N GLU A 49 1.11 -15.25 14.92
CA GLU A 49 0.79 -16.61 14.45
C GLU A 49 2.06 -17.46 14.27
N LYS A 50 3.12 -16.86 13.70
CA LYS A 50 4.41 -17.53 13.56
C LYS A 50 5.02 -17.87 14.92
N PHE A 51 5.05 -16.93 15.86
CA PHE A 51 5.67 -17.17 17.15
C PHE A 51 4.86 -18.12 18.02
N GLU A 52 3.53 -18.10 17.94
CA GLU A 52 2.66 -19.08 18.58
C GLU A 52 2.96 -20.51 18.10
N SER A 53 3.33 -20.69 16.81
CA SER A 53 3.69 -22.01 16.27
C SER A 53 4.96 -22.63 16.88
N ILE A 54 5.85 -21.81 17.45
CA ILE A 54 7.11 -22.27 18.07
C ILE A 54 7.08 -22.21 19.61
N ILE A 55 5.96 -21.82 20.22
CA ILE A 55 5.86 -21.71 21.68
C ILE A 55 6.05 -23.07 22.35
N GLU A 56 5.53 -24.16 21.77
CA GLU A 56 5.68 -25.49 22.36
C GLU A 56 7.16 -25.90 22.44
N ASP A 57 7.94 -25.64 21.39
CA ASP A 57 9.39 -25.89 21.39
C ASP A 57 10.09 -25.09 22.49
N LYS A 58 9.72 -23.81 22.66
CA LYS A 58 10.28 -22.94 23.70
C LYS A 58 9.93 -23.39 25.12
N ILE A 59 8.72 -23.92 25.31
CA ILE A 59 8.26 -24.50 26.58
C ILE A 59 9.10 -25.72 26.95
N GLU A 60 9.41 -26.58 25.98
CA GLU A 60 10.22 -27.77 26.18
C GLU A 60 11.70 -27.44 26.40
N GLU A 61 12.27 -26.58 25.54
CA GLU A 61 13.67 -26.12 25.57
C GLU A 61 14.06 -25.55 26.93
N ASN A 62 13.18 -24.73 27.52
CA ASN A 62 13.42 -24.06 28.80
C ASN A 62 12.73 -24.74 29.99
N HIS A 63 12.20 -25.96 29.81
CA HIS A 63 11.58 -26.76 30.87
C HIS A 63 10.48 -26.01 31.67
N LEU A 64 9.67 -25.18 31.00
CA LEU A 64 8.78 -24.22 31.66
C LEU A 64 7.68 -24.87 32.52
N VAL A 65 7.29 -26.11 32.22
CA VAL A 65 6.34 -26.86 33.05
C VAL A 65 6.94 -27.22 34.41
N LEU A 66 8.23 -27.54 34.47
CA LEU A 66 8.94 -27.80 35.74
C LEU A 66 9.22 -26.50 36.48
N TYR A 67 9.64 -25.46 35.76
CA TYR A 67 9.81 -24.11 36.30
C TYR A 67 8.51 -23.60 36.95
N LYS A 68 7.35 -23.74 36.28
CA LYS A 68 6.06 -23.31 36.84
C LYS A 68 5.73 -24.02 38.16
N LYS A 69 6.02 -25.33 38.26
CA LYS A 69 5.88 -26.07 39.54
C LYS A 69 6.80 -25.53 40.62
N ALA A 70 8.02 -25.11 40.26
CA ALA A 70 8.95 -24.46 41.18
C ALA A 70 8.36 -23.14 41.68
N ILE A 71 7.91 -22.27 40.76
CA ILE A 71 7.29 -20.97 41.08
C ILE A 71 6.05 -21.12 41.94
N ASP A 72 5.19 -22.12 41.71
CA ASP A 72 4.04 -22.38 42.59
C ASP A 72 4.45 -22.66 44.04
N LYS A 73 5.63 -23.27 44.25
CA LYS A 73 6.20 -23.44 45.60
C LYS A 73 6.80 -22.15 46.15
N VAL A 74 7.42 -21.33 45.31
CA VAL A 74 7.95 -20.00 45.66
C VAL A 74 6.81 -19.05 46.07
N GLU A 75 5.68 -19.09 45.38
CA GLU A 75 4.45 -18.39 45.77
C GLU A 75 3.97 -18.82 47.16
N GLY A 76 4.00 -20.14 47.43
CA GLY A 76 3.71 -20.68 48.77
C GLY A 76 4.67 -20.19 49.86
N LEU A 77 5.97 -20.10 49.56
CA LEU A 77 6.96 -19.52 50.47
C LEU A 77 6.71 -18.03 50.73
N SER A 78 6.20 -17.30 49.73
CA SER A 78 5.90 -15.87 49.86
C SER A 78 4.77 -15.61 50.86
N ILE A 79 3.79 -16.52 50.93
CA ILE A 79 2.74 -16.51 51.97
C ILE A 79 3.37 -16.70 53.35
N ASP A 80 4.28 -17.69 53.49
CA ASP A 80 4.95 -17.96 54.75
C ASP A 80 5.82 -16.77 55.21
N TYR A 81 6.56 -16.13 54.30
CA TYR A 81 7.34 -14.92 54.60
C TYR A 81 6.48 -13.73 54.98
N THR A 82 5.33 -13.57 54.31
CA THR A 82 4.36 -12.53 54.66
C THR A 82 3.83 -12.73 56.08
N ALA A 83 3.38 -13.93 56.41
CA ALA A 83 2.94 -14.27 57.76
C ALA A 83 4.07 -14.11 58.80
N LYS A 84 5.29 -14.52 58.45
CA LYS A 84 6.46 -14.39 59.33
C LYS A 84 6.79 -12.93 59.62
N ALA A 85 6.70 -12.05 58.63
CA ALA A 85 6.90 -10.61 58.83
C ALA A 85 5.85 -10.03 59.79
N PHE A 86 4.58 -10.45 59.70
CA PHE A 86 3.55 -10.04 60.66
C PHE A 86 3.89 -10.51 62.08
N GLU A 87 4.35 -11.76 62.25
CA GLU A 87 4.81 -12.27 63.55
C GLU A 87 5.99 -11.46 64.11
N ASP A 88 6.99 -11.15 63.27
CA ASP A 88 8.19 -10.39 63.65
C ASP A 88 7.86 -8.92 63.99
N LEU A 89 6.78 -8.38 63.42
CA LEU A 89 6.20 -7.08 63.78
C LEU A 89 5.28 -7.15 65.02
N GLY A 90 5.14 -8.32 65.65
CA GLY A 90 4.40 -8.53 66.88
C GLY A 90 2.92 -8.90 66.71
N PHE A 91 2.50 -9.33 65.51
CA PHE A 91 1.16 -9.82 65.27
C PHE A 91 1.01 -11.28 65.70
N ASN A 92 0.14 -11.53 66.68
CA ASN A 92 -0.23 -12.90 67.05
C ASN A 92 -1.45 -13.37 66.26
N PHE A 93 -1.29 -14.40 65.43
CA PHE A 93 -2.39 -15.04 64.68
C PHE A 93 -3.23 -15.92 65.61
N GLN A 94 -4.48 -15.52 65.85
CA GLN A 94 -5.45 -16.28 66.65
C GLN A 94 -6.77 -16.31 65.88
N ILE A 95 -7.36 -17.50 65.70
CA ILE A 95 -8.64 -17.64 65.01
C ILE A 95 -9.72 -16.78 65.69
N GLY A 96 -10.46 -16.00 64.90
CA GLY A 96 -11.48 -15.07 65.36
C GLY A 96 -10.94 -13.68 65.76
N LYS A 97 -9.62 -13.47 65.78
CA LYS A 97 -9.03 -12.16 66.06
C LYS A 97 -9.37 -11.20 64.93
N LYS A 98 -9.98 -10.07 65.28
CA LYS A 98 -10.31 -8.98 64.35
C LYS A 98 -9.27 -7.86 64.41
N PHE A 99 -9.02 -7.22 63.28
CA PHE A 99 -8.12 -6.07 63.19
C PHE A 99 -8.46 -5.16 62.02
N GLN A 100 -8.00 -3.90 62.07
CA GLN A 100 -8.10 -2.95 60.98
C GLN A 100 -6.70 -2.59 60.46
N SER A 101 -6.57 -2.41 59.14
CA SER A 101 -5.26 -2.11 58.52
C SER A 101 -4.63 -0.81 59.06
N ASN A 102 -5.45 0.21 59.36
CA ASN A 102 -4.99 1.48 59.93
C ASN A 102 -4.37 1.35 61.33
N ASP A 103 -4.86 0.40 62.13
CA ASP A 103 -4.30 0.13 63.46
C ASP A 103 -2.94 -0.55 63.33
N LEU A 104 -2.78 -1.44 62.32
CA LEU A 104 -1.50 -2.10 62.04
C LEU A 104 -0.40 -1.12 61.63
N ILE A 105 -0.72 -0.09 60.83
CA ILE A 105 0.25 0.95 60.44
C ILE A 105 0.90 1.58 61.68
N LYS A 106 0.08 1.95 62.68
CA LYS A 106 0.54 2.56 63.93
C LYS A 106 1.26 1.55 64.82
N GLN A 107 0.68 0.36 64.98
CA GLN A 107 1.21 -0.69 65.85
C GLN A 107 2.59 -1.18 65.39
N PHE A 108 2.73 -1.47 64.10
CA PHE A 108 3.97 -1.98 63.52
C PHE A 108 4.99 -0.87 63.23
N LYS A 109 4.59 0.41 63.31
CA LYS A 109 5.42 1.57 62.92
C LYS A 109 5.84 1.49 61.44
N ILE A 110 4.88 1.21 60.57
CA ILE A 110 5.13 1.14 59.12
C ILE A 110 5.44 2.54 58.59
N THR A 111 6.54 2.68 57.87
CA THR A 111 6.91 3.95 57.21
C THR A 111 5.91 4.31 56.11
N ASP A 112 5.75 5.61 55.81
CA ASP A 112 4.82 6.07 54.78
C ASP A 112 5.03 5.40 53.41
N GLN A 113 6.30 5.19 53.02
CA GLN A 113 6.70 4.51 51.79
C GLN A 113 6.14 3.08 51.66
N HIS A 114 5.97 2.36 52.77
CA HIS A 114 5.60 0.94 52.77
C HIS A 114 4.11 0.68 53.10
N LYS A 115 3.27 1.72 53.15
CA LYS A 115 1.83 1.56 53.43
C LYS A 115 1.09 0.79 52.34
N LYS A 116 1.37 1.08 51.06
CA LYS A 116 0.78 0.35 49.91
C LYS A 116 1.21 -1.13 49.94
N LEU A 117 2.48 -1.39 50.22
CA LEU A 117 3.00 -2.75 50.42
C LEU A 117 2.29 -3.47 51.57
N LEU A 118 2.08 -2.84 52.73
CA LEU A 118 1.30 -3.45 53.82
C LEU A 118 -0.11 -3.85 53.34
N GLY A 119 -0.79 -2.97 52.58
CA GLY A 119 -2.08 -3.28 51.98
C GLY A 119 -2.03 -4.53 51.10
N ARG A 120 -0.99 -4.66 50.26
CA ARG A 120 -0.77 -5.86 49.44
C ARG A 120 -0.49 -7.10 50.27
N LEU A 121 0.34 -7.01 51.30
CA LEU A 121 0.63 -8.15 52.19
C LEU A 121 -0.63 -8.65 52.92
N ILE A 122 -1.53 -7.74 53.32
CA ILE A 122 -2.85 -8.12 53.85
C ILE A 122 -3.66 -8.86 52.79
N ALA A 123 -3.69 -8.36 51.55
CA ALA A 123 -4.37 -9.04 50.44
C ALA A 123 -3.77 -10.44 50.16
N ILE A 124 -2.46 -10.63 50.30
CA ILE A 124 -1.82 -11.95 50.19
C ILE A 124 -2.35 -12.91 51.27
N LEU A 125 -2.49 -12.44 52.51
CA LEU A 125 -3.07 -13.24 53.60
C LEU A 125 -4.55 -13.58 53.33
N GLU A 126 -5.30 -12.67 52.71
CA GLU A 126 -6.69 -12.89 52.27
C GLU A 126 -6.78 -13.96 51.18
N GLU A 127 -6.01 -13.78 50.09
CA GLU A 127 -5.91 -14.71 48.96
C GLU A 127 -5.51 -16.12 49.39
N SER A 128 -4.81 -16.23 50.52
CA SER A 128 -4.33 -17.49 51.10
C SER A 128 -5.26 -18.07 52.18
N GLU A 129 -6.46 -17.49 52.34
CA GLU A 129 -7.46 -17.88 53.34
C GLU A 129 -6.91 -17.87 54.79
N ILE A 130 -5.91 -17.06 55.09
CA ILE A 130 -5.41 -16.86 56.47
C ILE A 130 -6.32 -15.89 57.20
N ILE A 131 -6.78 -14.86 56.48
CA ILE A 131 -7.76 -13.87 56.95
C ILE A 131 -8.93 -13.80 55.98
N LYS A 132 -10.08 -13.33 56.46
CA LYS A 132 -11.23 -12.95 55.62
C LYS A 132 -11.60 -11.50 55.87
N ARG A 133 -12.05 -10.81 54.84
CA ARG A 133 -12.56 -9.45 54.95
C ARG A 133 -13.97 -9.45 55.53
N LEU A 134 -14.22 -8.56 56.48
CA LEU A 134 -15.51 -8.40 57.15
C LEU A 134 -16.28 -7.19 56.64
N ASN A 135 -15.58 -6.08 56.36
CA ASN A 135 -16.18 -4.83 55.94
C ASN A 135 -15.20 -3.98 55.11
N ASP A 136 -15.54 -3.76 53.84
CA ASP A 136 -14.73 -2.97 52.90
C ASP A 136 -14.54 -1.52 53.36
N SER A 137 -15.63 -0.86 53.76
CA SER A 137 -15.60 0.56 54.18
C SER A 137 -14.75 0.81 55.43
N LYS A 138 -14.51 -0.21 56.25
CA LYS A 138 -13.74 -0.11 57.50
C LYS A 138 -12.35 -0.74 57.41
N ASN A 139 -11.98 -1.33 56.27
CA ASN A 139 -10.75 -2.13 56.12
C ASN A 139 -10.55 -3.12 57.28
N GLU A 140 -11.63 -3.83 57.64
CA GLU A 140 -11.70 -4.72 58.80
C GLU A 140 -11.62 -6.20 58.39
N TRP A 141 -10.84 -6.96 59.15
CA TRP A 141 -10.43 -8.32 58.84
C TRP A 141 -10.57 -9.25 60.05
N GLU A 142 -10.75 -10.54 59.79
CA GLU A 142 -10.77 -11.59 60.81
C GLU A 142 -9.82 -12.73 60.42
N VAL A 143 -8.98 -13.17 61.36
CA VAL A 143 -8.12 -14.34 61.19
C VAL A 143 -8.97 -15.61 61.21
N ILE A 144 -8.88 -16.43 60.16
CA ILE A 144 -9.64 -17.68 60.02
C ILE A 144 -8.76 -18.92 60.02
N ASN A 145 -7.47 -18.79 59.67
CA ASN A 145 -6.49 -19.87 59.73
C ASN A 145 -5.17 -19.37 60.34
N ILE A 146 -4.40 -20.29 60.94
CA ILE A 146 -3.08 -19.98 61.52
C ILE A 146 -2.00 -20.41 60.52
N PRO A 147 -1.10 -19.50 60.08
CA PRO A 147 -0.03 -19.83 59.14
C PRO A 147 1.07 -20.68 59.80
N ASP A 148 1.78 -21.50 59.01
CA ASP A 148 2.87 -22.38 59.47
C ASP A 148 4.25 -21.81 59.08
N THR A 149 4.66 -20.74 59.76
CA THR A 149 5.91 -19.99 59.47
C THR A 149 7.19 -20.75 59.88
N GLY A 150 7.08 -21.74 60.77
CA GLY A 150 8.21 -22.51 61.28
C GLY A 150 8.87 -23.45 60.25
N LYS A 151 8.21 -23.71 59.12
CA LYS A 151 8.66 -24.69 58.12
C LYS A 151 9.37 -24.11 56.90
N ILE A 152 9.56 -22.79 56.80
CA ILE A 152 10.17 -22.11 55.65
C ILE A 152 11.49 -22.79 55.21
N LYS A 153 12.44 -22.97 56.13
CA LYS A 153 13.74 -23.62 55.83
C LYS A 153 13.56 -25.03 55.25
N SER A 154 12.67 -25.83 55.85
CA SER A 154 12.41 -27.21 55.39
C SER A 154 11.71 -27.26 54.03
N LYS A 155 10.85 -26.27 53.72
CA LYS A 155 10.20 -26.13 52.41
C LYS A 155 11.23 -25.75 51.34
N ILE A 156 12.14 -24.81 51.62
CA ILE A 156 13.25 -24.44 50.72
C ILE A 156 14.13 -25.65 50.39
N GLU A 157 14.57 -26.40 51.40
CA GLU A 157 15.40 -27.60 51.17
C GLU A 157 14.66 -28.68 50.36
N ARG A 158 13.34 -28.84 50.55
CA ARG A 158 12.53 -29.75 49.72
C ARG A 158 12.50 -29.33 48.25
N ILE A 159 12.35 -28.03 47.96
CA ILE A 159 12.35 -27.53 46.58
C ILE A 159 13.69 -27.83 45.90
N LYS A 160 14.81 -27.60 46.62
CA LYS A 160 16.16 -27.91 46.13
C LYS A 160 16.35 -29.41 45.85
N ILE A 161 15.93 -30.29 46.78
CA ILE A 161 16.05 -31.75 46.63
C ILE A 161 15.20 -32.27 45.46
N GLN A 162 14.06 -31.64 45.18
CA GLN A 162 13.17 -32.02 44.07
C GLN A 162 13.75 -31.65 42.68
N GLY A 163 14.91 -30.99 42.62
CA GLY A 163 15.55 -30.59 41.36
C GLY A 163 14.74 -29.57 40.57
N LEU A 164 13.89 -28.80 41.25
CA LEU A 164 13.07 -27.76 40.63
C LEU A 164 13.92 -26.49 40.43
N ASP A 165 14.00 -26.02 39.19
CA ASP A 165 14.83 -24.87 38.80
C ASP A 165 14.08 -23.55 39.03
N ALA A 166 14.42 -22.83 40.10
CA ALA A 166 13.97 -21.46 40.43
C ALA A 166 14.95 -20.81 41.43
N LYS A 167 16.24 -21.02 41.20
CA LYS A 167 17.28 -20.68 42.18
C LYS A 167 17.36 -19.18 42.45
N ALA A 168 17.38 -18.36 41.40
CA ALA A 168 17.51 -16.91 41.53
C ALA A 168 16.30 -16.29 42.25
N GLU A 169 15.09 -16.74 41.92
CA GLU A 169 13.84 -16.31 42.55
C GLU A 169 13.84 -16.68 44.04
N MET A 170 14.23 -17.90 44.38
CA MET A 170 14.31 -18.35 45.77
C MET A 170 15.36 -17.59 46.58
N GLU A 171 16.53 -17.30 46.01
CA GLU A 171 17.60 -16.57 46.70
C GLU A 171 17.19 -15.12 46.97
N LEU A 172 16.57 -14.45 45.98
CA LEU A 172 16.03 -13.10 46.14
C LEU A 172 14.88 -13.08 47.16
N LEU A 173 13.92 -14.01 47.04
CA LEU A 173 12.80 -14.12 47.99
C LEU A 173 13.31 -14.39 49.41
N PHE A 174 14.30 -15.27 49.58
CA PHE A 174 14.89 -15.54 50.89
C PHE A 174 15.50 -14.27 51.49
N LYS A 175 16.31 -13.54 50.70
CA LYS A 175 17.02 -12.33 51.14
C LYS A 175 16.06 -11.22 51.52
N CYS A 176 15.09 -10.93 50.66
CA CYS A 176 14.10 -9.87 50.85
C CYS A 176 13.04 -10.26 51.89
N GLY A 177 12.43 -11.44 51.72
CA GLY A 177 11.39 -11.95 52.61
C GLY A 177 11.83 -12.13 54.05
N SER A 178 13.07 -12.58 54.29
CA SER A 178 13.62 -12.69 55.67
C SER A 178 13.88 -11.34 56.34
N SER A 179 13.94 -10.25 55.57
CA SER A 179 14.18 -8.90 56.06
C SER A 179 12.92 -8.02 56.02
N LEU A 180 11.77 -8.57 55.63
CA LEU A 180 10.57 -7.81 55.29
C LEU A 180 10.08 -6.90 56.43
N ALA A 181 10.07 -7.39 57.67
CA ALA A 181 9.69 -6.59 58.85
C ALA A 181 10.62 -5.38 59.09
N ASP A 182 11.93 -5.57 58.93
CA ASP A 182 12.92 -4.51 59.10
C ASP A 182 12.84 -3.47 57.97
N ILE A 183 12.55 -3.91 56.75
CA ILE A 183 12.35 -3.03 55.59
C ILE A 183 11.09 -2.18 55.78
N MET A 184 9.96 -2.80 56.13
CA MET A 184 8.69 -2.10 56.32
C MET A 184 8.74 -1.05 57.44
N THR A 185 9.65 -1.22 58.40
CA THR A 185 9.89 -0.27 59.52
C THR A 185 11.04 0.70 59.27
N GLY A 186 11.65 0.68 58.08
CA GLY A 186 12.73 1.59 57.67
C GLY A 186 14.09 1.30 58.32
N LYS A 187 14.25 0.16 59.01
CA LYS A 187 15.53 -0.24 59.60
C LYS A 187 16.53 -0.75 58.58
N LYS A 188 16.06 -1.17 57.40
CA LYS A 188 16.88 -1.70 56.32
C LYS A 188 16.41 -1.17 54.98
N ASP A 189 17.35 -0.71 54.17
CA ASP A 189 17.09 -0.24 52.81
C ASP A 189 16.92 -1.45 51.87
N PRO A 190 15.79 -1.60 51.18
CA PRO A 190 15.58 -2.68 50.21
C PRO A 190 16.52 -2.59 49.00
N LEU A 191 16.99 -1.40 48.61
CA LEU A 191 17.92 -1.25 47.48
C LEU A 191 19.28 -1.88 47.78
N LEU A 192 19.77 -1.81 49.01
CA LEU A 192 21.01 -2.48 49.41
C LEU A 192 20.89 -4.02 49.39
N LEU A 193 19.66 -4.54 49.45
CA LEU A 193 19.41 -5.97 49.29
C LEU A 193 19.34 -6.39 47.82
N LEU A 194 18.74 -5.57 46.96
CA LEU A 194 18.67 -5.86 45.53
C LEU A 194 20.01 -5.58 44.82
N PHE A 195 20.78 -4.60 45.32
CA PHE A 195 22.01 -4.07 44.73
C PHE A 195 23.13 -3.92 45.78
N PRO A 196 23.64 -5.02 46.36
CA PRO A 196 24.70 -4.95 47.37
C PRO A 196 25.97 -4.30 46.78
N GLU A 197 26.46 -3.21 47.39
CA GLU A 197 27.61 -2.42 46.90
C GLU A 197 27.45 -1.94 45.44
N GLY A 198 26.21 -1.81 44.98
CA GLY A 198 25.88 -1.48 43.61
C GLY A 198 26.02 -2.65 42.63
N ASP A 199 26.41 -3.85 43.05
CA ASP A 199 26.51 -5.05 42.19
C ASP A 199 25.13 -5.44 41.63
N LEU A 200 25.10 -5.68 40.31
CA LEU A 200 23.90 -6.11 39.59
C LEU A 200 23.84 -7.63 39.38
N GLY A 201 24.85 -8.38 39.83
CA GLY A 201 25.04 -9.79 39.50
C GLY A 201 23.82 -10.65 39.79
N GLN A 202 23.16 -10.48 40.95
CA GLN A 202 21.99 -11.28 41.34
C GLN A 202 20.76 -11.01 40.47
N LEU A 203 20.49 -9.75 40.13
CA LEU A 203 19.38 -9.40 39.23
C LEU A 203 19.69 -9.77 37.78
N THR A 204 20.95 -9.64 37.37
CA THR A 204 21.40 -10.12 36.06
C THR A 204 21.22 -11.64 35.97
N GLU A 205 21.52 -12.39 37.03
CA GLU A 205 21.27 -13.84 37.09
C GLU A 205 19.78 -14.17 36.97
N LEU A 206 18.88 -13.41 37.63
CA LEU A 206 17.44 -13.57 37.43
C LEU A 206 17.03 -13.32 35.97
N TYR A 207 17.36 -12.16 35.41
CA TYR A 207 16.88 -11.76 34.08
C TYR A 207 17.57 -12.50 32.92
N GLU A 208 18.78 -13.03 33.10
CA GLU A 208 19.52 -13.75 32.06
C GLU A 208 19.48 -15.28 32.21
N ARG A 209 19.15 -15.80 33.41
CA ARG A 209 19.21 -17.25 33.68
C ARG A 209 17.92 -17.89 34.14
N SER A 210 16.94 -17.13 34.62
CA SER A 210 15.62 -17.71 34.93
C SER A 210 14.97 -18.26 33.66
N PRO A 211 14.41 -19.49 33.68
CA PRO A 211 13.76 -20.08 32.52
C PRO A 211 12.68 -19.20 31.88
N ALA A 212 11.87 -18.49 32.69
CA ALA A 212 10.87 -17.58 32.17
C ALA A 212 11.51 -16.40 31.43
N PHE A 213 12.50 -15.73 32.03
CA PHE A 213 13.14 -14.57 31.42
C PHE A 213 13.98 -14.94 30.20
N ILE A 214 14.68 -16.08 30.20
CA ILE A 214 15.36 -16.60 28.99
C ILE A 214 14.36 -16.79 27.86
N THR A 215 13.20 -17.41 28.15
CA THR A 215 12.18 -17.65 27.13
C THR A 215 11.68 -16.34 26.54
N MET A 216 11.28 -15.38 27.39
CA MET A 216 10.77 -14.09 26.94
C MET A 216 11.83 -13.31 26.16
N ASN A 217 13.06 -13.24 26.65
CA ASN A 217 14.16 -12.55 25.97
C ASN A 217 14.54 -13.22 24.64
N SER A 218 14.47 -14.56 24.56
CA SER A 218 14.66 -15.28 23.29
C SER A 218 13.57 -14.90 22.29
N LEU A 219 12.30 -14.88 22.71
CA LEU A 219 11.19 -14.52 21.84
C LEU A 219 11.30 -13.06 21.36
N VAL A 220 11.61 -12.11 22.24
CA VAL A 220 11.87 -10.70 21.84
C VAL A 220 13.00 -10.62 20.83
N LYS A 221 14.10 -11.33 21.05
CA LYS A 221 15.22 -11.41 20.10
C LYS A 221 14.80 -12.03 18.78
N ASP A 222 14.04 -13.13 18.78
CA ASP A 222 13.60 -13.81 17.55
C ASP A 222 12.62 -12.92 16.76
N ILE A 223 11.73 -12.18 17.44
CA ILE A 223 10.83 -11.17 16.84
C ILE A 223 11.65 -10.02 16.25
N GLY A 224 12.57 -9.44 17.03
CA GLY A 224 13.44 -8.35 16.58
C GLY A 224 14.32 -8.76 15.40
N ALA A 225 14.87 -9.98 15.41
CA ALA A 225 15.64 -10.56 14.31
C ALA A 225 14.83 -10.62 13.02
N GLN A 226 13.62 -11.16 13.08
CA GLN A 226 12.73 -11.25 11.94
C GLN A 226 12.37 -9.89 11.35
N ILE A 227 12.20 -8.87 12.18
CA ILE A 227 11.91 -7.51 11.72
C ILE A 227 13.17 -6.89 11.09
N THR A 228 14.33 -7.04 11.73
CA THR A 228 15.58 -6.41 11.29
C THR A 228 16.21 -7.03 10.05
N ASP A 229 16.28 -8.37 9.96
CA ASP A 229 16.83 -9.08 8.78
C ASP A 229 16.09 -8.72 7.49
N LYS A 230 14.79 -8.45 7.59
CA LYS A 230 13.93 -8.19 6.43
C LYS A 230 13.75 -6.72 6.05
N LEU A 231 13.99 -5.80 6.98
CA LEU A 231 14.04 -4.36 6.70
C LEU A 231 15.42 -3.91 6.15
N SER A 232 16.41 -4.82 6.16
CA SER A 232 17.78 -4.53 5.75
C SER A 232 17.98 -4.54 4.22
N GLY A 233 17.52 -3.46 3.57
CA GLY A 233 18.15 -2.95 2.34
C GLY A 233 19.36 -2.06 2.68
N ASP A 234 19.71 -1.10 1.81
CA ASP A 234 20.78 -0.10 2.08
C ASP A 234 20.49 0.86 3.26
N LYS A 235 19.28 0.81 3.86
CA LYS A 235 18.85 1.73 4.93
C LYS A 235 19.34 1.27 6.32
N LYS A 236 19.86 2.21 7.11
CA LYS A 236 20.26 2.02 8.51
C LYS A 236 19.02 2.02 9.42
N LEU A 237 18.78 0.93 10.16
CA LEU A 237 17.68 0.82 11.12
C LEU A 237 18.04 1.43 12.48
N LYS A 238 17.09 2.07 13.16
CA LYS A 238 17.26 2.61 14.52
C LYS A 238 16.34 1.92 15.51
N ILE A 239 16.94 1.30 16.53
CA ILE A 239 16.25 0.64 17.63
C ILE A 239 16.48 1.44 18.92
N LEU A 240 15.44 1.72 19.68
CA LEU A 240 15.54 2.29 21.03
C LEU A 240 15.07 1.27 22.05
N GLU A 241 15.86 1.07 23.11
CA GLU A 241 15.43 0.30 24.29
C GLU A 241 15.21 1.27 25.46
N ILE A 242 13.98 1.31 25.97
CA ILE A 242 13.55 2.14 27.10
C ILE A 242 13.75 1.36 28.39
N GLY A 243 14.43 1.98 29.37
CA GLY A 243 14.66 1.39 30.70
C GLY A 243 15.35 0.04 30.64
N ALA A 244 16.42 -0.06 29.86
CA ALA A 244 17.12 -1.30 29.60
C ALA A 244 17.83 -1.89 30.85
N GLY A 245 18.03 -1.09 31.91
CA GLY A 245 18.49 -1.54 33.22
C GLY A 245 19.79 -2.34 33.18
N THR A 246 19.72 -3.62 33.56
CA THR A 246 20.87 -4.55 33.57
C THR A 246 21.35 -4.94 32.16
N GLY A 247 20.58 -4.60 31.12
CA GLY A 247 20.82 -4.97 29.74
C GLY A 247 20.58 -6.44 29.43
N ALA A 248 19.71 -7.11 30.17
CA ALA A 248 19.41 -8.53 29.96
C ALA A 248 18.83 -8.76 28.56
N THR A 249 17.74 -8.08 28.19
CA THR A 249 17.13 -8.14 26.85
C THR A 249 18.12 -7.69 25.78
N THR A 250 18.82 -6.56 26.01
CA THR A 250 19.90 -6.05 25.16
C THR A 250 20.92 -7.14 24.79
N SER A 251 21.34 -7.96 25.76
CA SER A 251 22.36 -8.99 25.56
C SER A 251 21.94 -10.09 24.59
N PHE A 252 20.63 -10.36 24.47
CA PHE A 252 20.09 -11.30 23.50
C PHE A 252 20.04 -10.65 22.12
N ILE A 253 19.52 -9.42 22.03
CA ILE A 253 19.32 -8.71 20.76
C ILE A 253 20.65 -8.38 20.09
N LEU A 254 21.62 -7.81 20.81
CA LEU A 254 22.91 -7.39 20.23
C LEU A 254 23.71 -8.56 19.63
N LYS A 255 23.60 -9.77 20.18
CA LYS A 255 24.24 -10.97 19.61
C LYS A 255 23.79 -11.23 18.18
N HIS A 256 22.53 -10.94 17.87
CA HIS A 256 21.96 -11.09 16.54
C HIS A 256 22.34 -9.90 15.64
N LEU A 257 22.31 -8.66 16.16
CA LEU A 257 22.60 -7.44 15.40
C LEU A 257 24.09 -7.18 15.10
N LYS A 258 25.00 -8.07 15.51
CA LYS A 258 26.45 -7.84 15.42
C LYS A 258 26.96 -7.54 14.00
N ASN A 259 26.24 -8.02 12.98
CA ASN A 259 26.58 -7.85 11.56
C ASN A 259 25.54 -7.05 10.76
N SER A 260 24.54 -6.42 11.41
CA SER A 260 23.48 -5.69 10.72
C SER A 260 23.77 -4.19 10.61
N ASN A 261 23.17 -3.52 9.62
CA ASN A 261 23.21 -2.06 9.47
C ASN A 261 22.21 -1.40 10.44
N THR A 262 22.46 -1.52 11.74
CA THR A 262 21.53 -1.09 12.81
C THR A 262 22.25 -0.20 13.82
N GLU A 263 21.58 0.88 14.23
CA GLU A 263 21.91 1.69 15.40
C GLU A 263 21.02 1.28 16.58
N TYR A 264 21.64 0.92 17.70
CA TYR A 264 20.94 0.52 18.91
C TYR A 264 21.12 1.59 19.99
N VAL A 265 20.05 2.22 20.45
CA VAL A 265 20.07 3.24 21.49
C VAL A 265 19.61 2.61 22.81
N PHE A 266 20.57 2.35 23.68
CA PHE A 266 20.33 1.86 25.04
C PHE A 266 20.02 3.05 25.95
N THR A 267 18.87 3.01 26.63
CA THR A 267 18.48 4.07 27.56
C THR A 267 18.03 3.56 28.91
N ASP A 268 18.27 4.38 29.93
CA ASP A 268 17.80 4.17 31.29
C ASP A 268 17.72 5.54 32.01
N VAL A 269 16.86 5.66 33.01
CA VAL A 269 16.77 6.88 33.85
C VAL A 269 17.99 7.04 34.75
N SER A 270 18.68 5.93 35.07
CA SER A 270 19.84 5.92 35.95
C SER A 270 21.17 5.89 35.20
N GLN A 271 22.01 6.88 35.48
CA GLN A 271 23.37 6.95 34.95
C GLN A 271 24.23 5.74 35.35
N LEU A 272 23.93 5.09 36.48
CA LEU A 272 24.65 3.91 36.94
C LEU A 272 24.48 2.73 35.97
N PHE A 273 23.25 2.48 35.50
CA PHE A 273 22.97 1.40 34.55
C PHE A 273 23.66 1.66 33.21
N LEU A 274 23.65 2.92 32.72
CA LEU A 274 24.36 3.30 31.50
C LEU A 274 25.87 3.03 31.59
N ASN A 275 26.51 3.39 32.70
CA ASN A 275 27.95 3.18 32.87
C ASN A 275 28.30 1.69 32.88
N LYS A 276 27.50 0.86 33.56
CA LYS A 276 27.70 -0.60 33.56
C LYS A 276 27.42 -1.23 32.20
N ALA A 277 26.40 -0.75 31.48
CA ALA A 277 26.09 -1.23 30.15
C ALA A 277 27.21 -0.89 29.14
N LYS A 278 27.82 0.30 29.25
CA LYS A 278 29.01 0.68 28.46
C LYS A 278 30.15 -0.33 28.63
N ASP A 279 30.45 -0.71 29.87
CA ASP A 279 31.50 -1.70 30.16
C ASP A 279 31.14 -3.09 29.62
N LYS A 280 29.86 -3.50 29.78
CA LYS A 280 29.34 -4.82 29.37
C LYS A 280 29.28 -4.98 27.85
N PHE A 281 28.94 -3.91 27.11
CA PHE A 281 28.72 -3.94 25.67
C PHE A 281 29.78 -3.19 24.85
N LYS A 282 30.94 -2.90 25.44
CA LYS A 282 32.08 -2.20 24.79
C LYS A 282 32.54 -2.80 23.47
N ASP A 283 32.27 -4.09 23.24
CA ASP A 283 32.65 -4.80 22.01
C ASP A 283 31.68 -4.57 20.84
N TYR A 284 30.53 -3.92 21.08
CA TYR A 284 29.56 -3.55 20.05
C TYR A 284 29.76 -2.10 19.62
N LYS A 285 29.93 -1.86 18.32
CA LYS A 285 30.31 -0.52 17.79
C LYS A 285 29.12 0.40 17.50
N ASN A 286 27.94 -0.17 17.25
CA ASN A 286 26.75 0.58 16.83
C ASN A 286 25.73 0.78 17.95
N ILE A 287 26.18 0.75 19.22
CA ILE A 287 25.36 1.03 20.38
C ILE A 287 25.63 2.44 20.91
N VAL A 288 24.56 3.17 21.21
CA VAL A 288 24.57 4.52 21.77
C VAL A 288 23.92 4.47 23.14
N PHE A 289 24.54 5.09 24.15
CA PHE A 289 24.03 5.10 25.52
C PHE A 289 23.58 6.49 25.92
N ARG A 290 22.32 6.66 26.31
CA ARG A 290 21.74 7.95 26.68
C ARG A 290 20.75 7.83 27.83
N VAL A 291 20.60 8.88 28.63
CA VAL A 291 19.55 8.94 29.65
C VAL A 291 18.21 9.22 28.98
N LEU A 292 17.15 8.51 29.39
CA LEU A 292 15.76 8.79 29.00
C LEU A 292 14.85 8.55 30.19
N ASP A 293 14.12 9.59 30.58
CA ASP A 293 12.95 9.46 31.44
C ASP A 293 11.69 9.52 30.57
N ILE A 294 11.04 8.37 30.37
CA ILE A 294 9.87 8.27 29.48
C ILE A 294 8.63 8.98 30.03
N GLU A 295 8.61 9.34 31.31
CA GLU A 295 7.53 10.14 31.91
C GLU A 295 7.55 11.59 31.38
N ASN A 296 8.73 12.08 31.00
CA ASN A 296 8.93 13.43 30.49
C ASN A 296 8.93 13.46 28.96
N ASP A 297 8.65 14.63 28.39
CA ASP A 297 8.68 14.79 26.93
C ASP A 297 10.08 14.44 26.37
N PRO A 298 10.21 13.53 25.40
CA PRO A 298 11.53 13.15 24.87
C PRO A 298 12.22 14.28 24.09
N SER A 299 11.47 15.22 23.50
CA SER A 299 12.05 16.33 22.72
C SER A 299 12.93 17.24 23.58
N ILE A 300 12.49 17.58 24.78
CA ILE A 300 13.25 18.42 25.73
C ILE A 300 14.46 17.67 26.33
N GLN A 301 14.49 16.34 26.21
CA GLN A 301 15.61 15.48 26.60
C GLN A 301 16.60 15.27 25.43
N GLY A 302 16.39 15.95 24.30
CA GLY A 302 17.27 15.92 23.13
C GLY A 302 17.09 14.71 22.22
N TYR A 303 15.91 14.07 22.24
CA TYR A 303 15.57 13.02 21.28
C TYR A 303 14.83 13.60 20.09
N ALA A 304 15.21 13.17 18.89
CA ALA A 304 14.44 13.45 17.69
C ALA A 304 13.12 12.67 17.74
N LEU A 305 12.03 13.33 17.34
CA LEU A 305 10.72 12.72 17.24
C LEU A 305 10.62 11.92 15.94
N ASN A 306 9.81 10.86 15.92
CA ASN A 306 9.64 9.96 14.77
C ASN A 306 10.97 9.43 14.21
N ASP A 307 11.93 9.08 15.07
CA ASP A 307 13.28 8.68 14.63
C ASP A 307 13.51 7.15 14.68
N PHE A 308 12.78 6.45 15.53
CA PHE A 308 13.01 5.03 15.79
C PHE A 308 12.07 4.12 14.99
N ASP A 309 12.64 3.11 14.34
CA ASP A 309 11.89 2.09 13.60
C ASP A 309 11.29 1.05 14.56
N ILE A 310 12.02 0.73 15.64
CA ILE A 310 11.58 -0.20 16.68
C ILE A 310 11.86 0.43 18.05
N ILE A 311 10.88 0.36 18.95
CA ILE A 311 11.05 0.65 20.37
C ILE A 311 10.80 -0.64 21.17
N ILE A 312 11.72 -0.96 22.06
CA ILE A 312 11.65 -2.11 22.97
C ILE A 312 11.55 -1.58 24.39
N ALA A 313 10.62 -2.11 25.17
CA ALA A 313 10.51 -1.80 26.60
C ALA A 313 10.19 -3.08 27.37
N SER A 314 11.16 -3.56 28.15
CA SER A 314 11.04 -4.80 28.91
C SER A 314 10.90 -4.50 30.40
N ASN A 315 9.71 -4.76 30.95
CA ASN A 315 9.37 -4.65 32.37
C ASN A 315 9.72 -3.28 32.97
N VAL A 316 9.34 -2.19 32.28
CA VAL A 316 9.66 -0.82 32.68
C VAL A 316 8.44 0.10 32.69
N ILE A 317 7.53 -0.05 31.72
CA ILE A 317 6.46 0.94 31.52
C ILE A 317 5.49 0.89 32.70
N HIS A 318 5.28 -0.28 33.31
CA HIS A 318 4.48 -0.39 34.54
C HIS A 318 5.03 0.45 35.73
N ALA A 319 6.31 0.82 35.74
CA ALA A 319 6.96 1.55 36.84
C ALA A 319 6.87 3.08 36.70
N THR A 320 6.02 3.59 35.80
CA THR A 320 5.75 5.02 35.61
C THR A 320 4.49 5.48 36.36
N LYS A 321 4.36 6.80 36.58
CA LYS A 321 3.20 7.38 37.27
C LYS A 321 1.90 7.29 36.46
N ASP A 322 1.98 7.56 35.17
CA ASP A 322 0.85 7.59 34.25
C ASP A 322 1.21 6.83 32.96
N LEU A 323 0.50 5.73 32.71
CA LEU A 323 0.77 4.89 31.55
C LEU A 323 0.37 5.56 30.24
N LYS A 324 -0.72 6.34 30.21
CA LYS A 324 -1.17 7.05 29.00
C LYS A 324 -0.14 8.11 28.59
N GLN A 325 0.39 8.87 29.55
CA GLN A 325 1.44 9.86 29.29
C GLN A 325 2.73 9.19 28.80
N SER A 326 3.12 8.08 29.44
CA SER A 326 4.32 7.34 29.04
C SER A 326 4.18 6.79 27.61
N LEU A 327 3.03 6.19 27.28
CA LEU A 327 2.75 5.68 25.93
C LEU A 327 2.64 6.79 24.89
N ALA A 328 2.13 7.97 25.24
CA ALA A 328 2.14 9.14 24.37
C ALA A 328 3.58 9.58 24.02
N ASN A 329 4.49 9.54 24.99
CA ASN A 329 5.91 9.83 24.76
C ASN A 329 6.62 8.74 23.94
N VAL A 330 6.29 7.46 24.18
CA VAL A 330 6.75 6.34 23.31
C VAL A 330 6.31 6.57 21.87
N LYS A 331 5.04 6.93 21.66
CA LYS A 331 4.47 7.17 20.33
C LYS A 331 5.18 8.30 19.58
N LYS A 332 5.55 9.39 20.28
CA LYS A 332 6.32 10.52 19.71
C LYS A 332 7.71 10.12 19.21
N LEU A 333 8.33 9.10 19.81
CA LEU A 333 9.67 8.63 19.43
C LEU A 333 9.64 7.67 18.24
N LEU A 334 8.54 6.94 18.09
CA LEU A 334 8.35 5.89 17.08
C LEU A 334 8.00 6.52 15.73
N LYS A 335 8.65 6.09 14.63
CA LYS A 335 8.24 6.44 13.27
C LYS A 335 6.81 6.00 12.99
N THR A 336 6.18 6.61 11.98
CA THR A 336 4.93 6.09 11.40
C THR A 336 5.12 4.63 10.98
N GLU A 337 4.18 3.77 11.34
CA GLU A 337 4.25 2.31 11.14
C GLU A 337 5.43 1.62 11.85
N GLY A 338 6.20 2.35 12.68
CA GLY A 338 7.23 1.79 13.54
C GLY A 338 6.63 0.86 14.60
N MET A 339 7.42 -0.08 15.09
CA MET A 339 6.93 -1.15 15.98
C MET A 339 7.32 -0.93 17.43
N LEU A 340 6.34 -1.06 18.33
CA LEU A 340 6.54 -1.16 19.76
C LEU A 340 6.52 -2.64 20.18
N ILE A 341 7.57 -3.07 20.87
CA ILE A 341 7.69 -4.40 21.47
C ILE A 341 7.77 -4.23 22.99
N LEU A 342 6.66 -4.50 23.68
CA LEU A 342 6.62 -4.53 25.13
C LEU A 342 6.79 -5.97 25.64
N THR A 343 7.56 -6.12 26.70
CA THR A 343 7.51 -7.34 27.53
C THR A 343 7.08 -6.92 28.92
N GLU A 344 5.91 -7.36 29.36
CA GLU A 344 5.36 -6.94 30.64
C GLU A 344 4.88 -8.12 31.47
N ALA A 345 4.96 -7.96 32.80
CA ALA A 345 4.31 -8.88 33.71
C ALA A 345 2.81 -8.59 33.71
N THR A 346 1.99 -9.63 33.49
CA THR A 346 0.55 -9.49 33.23
C THR A 346 -0.32 -10.07 34.34
N SER A 347 0.30 -10.55 35.43
CA SER A 347 -0.41 -11.11 36.58
C SER A 347 0.31 -10.82 37.91
N LYS A 348 -0.46 -10.70 38.99
CA LYS A 348 0.05 -10.51 40.35
C LYS A 348 0.85 -11.75 40.78
N GLN A 349 2.08 -11.56 41.24
CA GLN A 349 2.95 -12.62 41.76
C GLN A 349 3.43 -12.23 43.16
N LYS A 350 3.14 -13.06 44.16
CA LYS A 350 3.46 -12.76 45.56
C LYS A 350 4.97 -12.65 45.76
N TRP A 351 5.75 -13.51 45.12
CA TRP A 351 7.21 -13.46 45.27
C TRP A 351 7.80 -12.16 44.69
N VAL A 352 7.23 -11.66 43.59
CA VAL A 352 7.60 -10.37 42.98
C VAL A 352 7.23 -9.22 43.92
N ASP A 353 6.06 -9.26 44.57
CA ASP A 353 5.65 -8.26 45.56
C ASP A 353 6.63 -8.16 46.73
N LEU A 354 7.19 -9.31 47.16
CA LEU A 354 8.13 -9.40 48.28
C LEU A 354 9.58 -9.04 47.89
N VAL A 355 9.85 -8.81 46.61
CA VAL A 355 11.18 -8.47 46.09
C VAL A 355 11.16 -7.08 45.48
N PHE A 356 10.40 -6.89 44.40
CA PHE A 356 10.30 -5.63 43.65
C PHE A 356 9.24 -4.69 44.21
N GLY A 357 8.20 -5.22 44.86
CA GLY A 357 7.24 -4.42 45.64
C GLY A 357 7.85 -3.77 46.88
N LEU A 358 9.15 -3.98 47.14
CA LEU A 358 9.89 -3.22 48.15
C LEU A 358 10.43 -1.89 47.59
N THR A 359 10.45 -1.73 46.27
CA THR A 359 10.96 -0.52 45.61
C THR A 359 9.87 0.54 45.51
N GLU A 360 10.29 1.81 45.49
CA GLU A 360 9.36 2.92 45.29
C GLU A 360 8.65 2.82 43.93
N GLY A 361 9.39 2.49 42.86
CA GLY A 361 8.90 2.37 41.49
C GLY A 361 7.64 1.53 41.33
N TRP A 362 7.55 0.42 42.06
CA TRP A 362 6.39 -0.48 42.03
C TRP A 362 5.09 0.15 42.54
N TRP A 363 5.17 1.27 43.27
CA TRP A 363 4.03 1.93 43.90
C TRP A 363 3.84 3.39 43.44
N ARG A 364 4.59 3.81 42.40
CA ARG A 364 4.56 5.20 41.87
C ARG A 364 3.32 5.55 41.07
N PHE A 365 2.51 4.58 40.64
CA PHE A 365 1.32 4.83 39.84
C PHE A 365 0.33 5.81 40.51
N GLU A 366 -0.15 6.77 39.73
CA GLU A 366 -1.11 7.82 40.12
C GLU A 366 -2.41 7.77 39.27
N ASP A 367 -2.43 6.98 38.20
CA ASP A 367 -3.56 6.74 37.28
C ASP A 367 -4.58 5.75 37.84
N SER A 368 -5.20 6.10 38.97
CA SER A 368 -6.06 5.20 39.77
C SER A 368 -7.30 4.65 39.05
N GLU A 369 -7.76 5.30 37.97
CA GLU A 369 -8.85 4.76 37.14
C GLU A 369 -8.42 3.49 36.38
N LEU A 370 -7.15 3.44 35.98
CA LEU A 370 -6.56 2.33 35.24
C LEU A 370 -5.90 1.32 36.19
N ARG A 371 -5.19 1.82 37.21
CA ARG A 371 -4.43 1.05 38.20
C ARG A 371 -4.89 1.43 39.61
N PRO A 372 -6.01 0.86 40.11
CA PRO A 372 -6.59 1.27 41.39
C PRO A 372 -5.71 0.87 42.59
N ASP A 373 -5.08 -0.31 42.54
CA ASP A 373 -4.40 -0.90 43.69
C ASP A 373 -3.07 -1.62 43.36
N TYR A 374 -2.68 -1.69 42.09
CA TYR A 374 -1.54 -2.50 41.65
C TYR A 374 -0.90 -1.97 40.36
N ALA A 375 0.43 -2.10 40.23
CA ALA A 375 1.18 -1.51 39.12
C ALA A 375 0.98 -2.19 37.76
N LEU A 376 0.66 -3.49 37.76
CA LEU A 376 0.56 -4.31 36.56
C LEU A 376 -0.86 -4.30 35.97
N LEU A 377 -0.93 -4.32 34.65
CA LEU A 377 -2.16 -4.56 33.89
C LEU A 377 -2.17 -5.99 33.33
N ASN A 378 -3.36 -6.57 33.18
CA ASN A 378 -3.51 -7.83 32.45
C ASN A 378 -3.45 -7.61 30.92
N GLU A 379 -3.43 -8.71 30.16
CA GLU A 379 -3.31 -8.67 28.69
C GLU A 379 -4.44 -7.90 28.00
N ILE A 380 -5.67 -7.99 28.50
CA ILE A 380 -6.83 -7.29 27.95
C ILE A 380 -6.68 -5.79 28.17
N GLN A 381 -6.36 -5.40 29.40
CA GLN A 381 -6.16 -3.99 29.79
C GLN A 381 -5.01 -3.35 29.00
N TRP A 382 -3.92 -4.07 28.75
CA TRP A 382 -2.84 -3.57 27.89
C TRP A 382 -3.28 -3.34 26.45
N ARG A 383 -4.05 -4.28 25.88
CA ARG A 383 -4.56 -4.15 24.51
C ARG A 383 -5.51 -2.95 24.37
N GLU A 384 -6.41 -2.78 25.33
CA GLU A 384 -7.32 -1.63 25.40
C GLU A 384 -6.54 -0.32 25.53
N LEU A 385 -5.61 -0.25 26.48
CA LEU A 385 -4.80 0.94 26.71
C LEU A 385 -3.98 1.38 25.48
N LEU A 386 -3.33 0.44 24.79
CA LEU A 386 -2.55 0.76 23.58
C LEU A 386 -3.45 1.28 22.46
N THR A 387 -4.63 0.68 22.30
CA THR A 387 -5.63 1.13 21.32
C THR A 387 -6.11 2.54 21.65
N ASP A 388 -6.47 2.80 22.91
CA ASP A 388 -6.90 4.12 23.40
C ASP A 388 -5.78 5.17 23.33
N SER A 389 -4.52 4.74 23.42
CA SER A 389 -3.34 5.59 23.27
C SER A 389 -2.96 5.83 21.79
N GLY A 390 -3.78 5.35 20.86
CA GLY A 390 -3.67 5.64 19.43
C GLY A 390 -2.62 4.81 18.69
N PHE A 391 -2.31 3.61 19.17
CA PHE A 391 -1.58 2.59 18.41
C PHE A 391 -2.56 1.72 17.58
N ASN A 392 -2.08 1.12 16.48
CA ASN A 392 -2.86 0.18 15.65
C ASN A 392 -2.26 -1.23 15.71
N GLU A 393 -3.05 -2.23 15.28
CA GLU A 393 -2.62 -3.63 15.15
C GLU A 393 -1.99 -4.24 16.42
N THR A 394 -2.61 -4.04 17.58
CA THR A 394 -2.08 -4.58 18.85
C THR A 394 -2.34 -6.08 18.98
N GLU A 395 -1.28 -6.86 19.19
CA GLU A 395 -1.36 -8.29 19.48
C GLU A 395 -0.55 -8.69 20.73
N VAL A 396 -0.95 -9.81 21.34
CA VAL A 396 -0.35 -10.35 22.55
C VAL A 396 0.10 -11.78 22.29
N ILE A 397 1.34 -12.09 22.66
CA ILE A 397 1.94 -13.42 22.61
C ILE A 397 2.19 -13.88 24.05
N SER A 398 1.56 -15.00 24.41
CA SER A 398 1.56 -15.53 25.79
C SER A 398 2.08 -16.96 25.82
N VAL A 399 2.98 -17.25 26.77
CA VAL A 399 3.57 -18.59 26.91
C VAL A 399 2.73 -19.44 27.85
N ASN A 400 1.75 -20.15 27.28
CA ASN A 400 0.75 -20.91 28.02
C ASN A 400 0.95 -22.42 27.91
N GLY A 401 0.66 -23.17 28.99
CA GLY A 401 0.68 -24.64 28.99
C GLY A 401 -0.62 -25.28 28.52
N LYS A 402 -0.67 -26.62 28.51
CA LYS A 402 -1.87 -27.45 28.23
C LYS A 402 -2.97 -27.19 29.27
N LYS A 403 -3.73 -26.10 29.11
CA LYS A 403 -4.90 -25.57 29.87
C LYS A 403 -4.97 -24.03 29.88
N GLU A 404 -4.23 -23.33 29.01
CA GLU A 404 -4.16 -21.86 28.98
C GLU A 404 -3.61 -21.23 30.27
N ILE A 405 -2.92 -22.04 31.09
CA ILE A 405 -2.25 -21.55 32.29
C ILE A 405 -0.93 -20.91 31.85
N SER A 406 -0.76 -19.62 32.13
CA SER A 406 0.51 -18.93 31.90
C SER A 406 1.65 -19.60 32.67
N LEU A 407 2.73 -19.90 31.96
CA LEU A 407 3.93 -20.53 32.53
C LEU A 407 4.98 -19.50 32.96
N THR A 408 4.90 -18.28 32.46
CA THR A 408 5.87 -17.19 32.72
C THR A 408 5.29 -16.03 33.51
N SER A 409 3.95 -15.89 33.57
CA SER A 409 3.25 -14.72 34.10
C SER A 409 3.64 -13.39 33.42
N GLN A 410 4.21 -13.48 32.21
CA GLN A 410 4.60 -12.37 31.35
C GLN A 410 4.10 -12.60 29.94
N SER A 411 3.89 -11.50 29.21
CA SER A 411 3.43 -11.53 27.83
C SER A 411 4.24 -10.54 26.99
N ILE A 412 4.44 -10.88 25.71
CA ILE A 412 4.98 -9.92 24.73
C ILE A 412 3.79 -9.25 24.07
N ILE A 413 3.76 -7.93 24.09
CA ILE A 413 2.72 -7.12 23.46
C ILE A 413 3.37 -6.37 22.31
N LEU A 414 2.85 -6.59 21.11
CA LEU A 414 3.31 -5.96 19.89
C LEU A 414 2.25 -4.97 19.43
N SER A 415 2.68 -3.79 19.00
CA SER A 415 1.76 -2.75 18.51
C SER A 415 2.49 -1.82 17.54
N LYS A 416 1.76 -1.16 16.64
CA LYS A 416 2.36 -0.25 15.65
C LYS A 416 1.93 1.18 15.90
N ASN A 417 2.81 2.11 15.55
CA ASN A 417 2.44 3.51 15.53
C ASN A 417 1.43 3.74 14.40
N LYS A 418 0.28 4.32 14.73
CA LYS A 418 -0.77 4.64 13.74
C LYS A 418 -0.23 5.59 12.67
N GLU A 419 -0.53 5.32 11.40
CA GLU A 419 -0.42 6.30 10.31
C GLU A 419 -1.32 7.51 10.63
N GLU A 420 -0.74 8.57 11.19
CA GLU A 420 -1.39 9.89 11.18
C GLU A 420 -1.27 10.45 9.77
N SER A 421 -2.35 10.33 9.00
CA SER A 421 -2.44 10.81 7.63
C SER A 421 -3.55 11.83 7.54
N ASP A 422 -3.23 13.11 7.29
CA ASP A 422 -4.20 14.18 7.03
C ASP A 422 -4.50 14.30 5.51
N LYS A 423 -4.33 13.20 4.76
CA LYS A 423 -4.54 13.21 3.32
C LYS A 423 -5.98 13.58 3.00
N LYS A 424 -6.17 14.39 1.98
CA LYS A 424 -7.47 14.85 1.51
C LYS A 424 -7.94 13.99 0.35
N TYR A 425 -9.11 13.38 0.53
CA TYR A 425 -9.79 12.53 -0.44
C TYR A 425 -11.02 13.26 -0.98
N LEU A 426 -11.17 13.25 -2.29
CA LEU A 426 -12.41 13.58 -2.96
C LEU A 426 -13.03 12.32 -3.56
N ILE A 427 -14.25 12.00 -3.17
CA ILE A 427 -15.02 10.85 -3.64
C ILE A 427 -16.12 11.39 -4.55
N CYS A 428 -16.04 11.09 -5.83
CA CYS A 428 -17.05 11.37 -6.83
C CYS A 428 -17.78 10.05 -7.12
N SER A 429 -19.04 9.94 -6.71
CA SER A 429 -19.81 8.70 -6.82
C SER A 429 -21.21 8.99 -7.35
N ASP A 430 -21.80 8.13 -8.17
CA ASP A 430 -23.24 8.15 -8.45
C ASP A 430 -24.05 7.25 -7.47
N ASP A 431 -23.36 6.46 -6.66
CA ASP A 431 -23.89 5.58 -5.62
C ASP A 431 -23.54 6.15 -4.24
N SER A 432 -24.53 6.75 -3.57
CA SER A 432 -24.34 7.41 -2.29
C SER A 432 -24.01 6.43 -1.17
N ASP A 433 -24.61 5.25 -1.18
CA ASP A 433 -24.48 4.28 -0.09
C ASP A 433 -23.05 3.75 -0.01
N PHE A 434 -22.47 3.38 -1.16
CA PHE A 434 -21.08 2.95 -1.20
C PHE A 434 -20.10 4.10 -1.03
N GLY A 435 -20.43 5.29 -1.56
CA GLY A 435 -19.65 6.51 -1.34
C GLY A 435 -19.49 6.83 0.15
N ASP A 436 -20.56 6.71 0.92
CA ASP A 436 -20.53 6.90 2.38
C ASP A 436 -19.71 5.82 3.10
N LEU A 437 -19.76 4.56 2.66
CA LEU A 437 -18.90 3.51 3.21
C LEU A 437 -17.41 3.82 3.02
N LEU A 438 -17.01 4.25 1.82
CA LEU A 438 -15.63 4.66 1.56
C LEU A 438 -15.23 5.87 2.41
N LYS A 439 -16.09 6.89 2.50
CA LYS A 439 -15.86 8.09 3.30
C LYS A 439 -15.63 7.76 4.78
N ASN A 440 -16.46 6.88 5.33
CA ASN A 440 -16.37 6.46 6.73
C ASN A 440 -15.06 5.73 7.01
N GLU A 441 -14.64 4.82 6.13
CA GLU A 441 -13.37 4.09 6.27
C GLU A 441 -12.14 5.01 6.18
N ILE A 442 -12.16 5.94 5.22
CA ILE A 442 -11.09 6.95 5.05
C ILE A 442 -10.97 7.82 6.30
N THR A 443 -12.11 8.28 6.84
CA THR A 443 -12.16 9.14 8.03
C THR A 443 -11.74 8.38 9.30
N ALA A 444 -12.14 7.11 9.44
CA ALA A 444 -11.68 6.25 10.54
C ALA A 444 -10.15 6.06 10.55
N SER A 445 -9.54 6.11 9.37
CA SER A 445 -8.09 6.05 9.17
C SER A 445 -7.36 7.39 9.43
N GLY A 446 -8.07 8.43 9.89
CA GLY A 446 -7.49 9.74 10.23
C GLY A 446 -7.44 10.76 9.09
N ASN A 447 -7.88 10.39 7.89
CA ASN A 447 -7.84 11.24 6.70
C ASN A 447 -9.09 12.11 6.57
N LYS A 448 -9.04 13.13 5.71
CA LYS A 448 -10.20 13.97 5.36
C LYS A 448 -10.85 13.44 4.08
N ALA A 449 -12.17 13.30 4.06
CA ALA A 449 -12.91 12.83 2.88
C ALA A 449 -14.15 13.68 2.60
N ILE A 450 -14.30 14.11 1.34
CA ILE A 450 -15.48 14.79 0.80
C ILE A 450 -16.16 13.86 -0.20
N LEU A 451 -17.48 13.69 -0.09
CA LEU A 451 -18.29 12.91 -1.02
C LEU A 451 -19.15 13.85 -1.87
N LEU A 452 -19.15 13.65 -3.18
CA LEU A 452 -19.93 14.38 -4.19
C LEU A 452 -20.71 13.37 -5.04
N ASN A 453 -22.03 13.51 -5.04
CA ASN A 453 -22.93 12.50 -5.63
C ASN A 453 -23.30 12.77 -7.10
N SER A 454 -22.85 13.89 -7.67
CA SER A 454 -23.18 14.26 -9.05
C SER A 454 -22.19 15.26 -9.66
N GLU A 455 -22.18 15.35 -10.99
CA GLU A 455 -21.44 16.38 -11.73
C GLU A 455 -21.83 17.80 -11.27
N LYS A 456 -23.12 18.02 -11.00
CA LYS A 456 -23.61 19.31 -10.49
C LYS A 456 -23.00 19.64 -9.13
N GLU A 457 -22.98 18.69 -8.19
CA GLU A 457 -22.34 18.88 -6.88
C GLU A 457 -20.85 19.17 -7.01
N PHE A 458 -20.17 18.54 -7.96
CA PHE A 458 -18.77 18.81 -8.26
C PHE A 458 -18.54 20.22 -8.81
N VAL A 459 -19.34 20.67 -9.76
CA VAL A 459 -19.26 22.05 -10.29
C VAL A 459 -19.58 23.07 -9.19
N ASP A 460 -20.60 22.81 -8.36
CA ASP A 460 -20.94 23.67 -7.22
C ASP A 460 -19.79 23.71 -6.19
N PHE A 461 -19.13 22.58 -5.95
CA PHE A 461 -17.94 22.48 -5.09
C PHE A 461 -16.77 23.31 -5.63
N LEU A 462 -16.43 23.15 -6.93
CA LEU A 462 -15.37 23.93 -7.58
C LEU A 462 -15.61 25.45 -7.52
N SER A 463 -16.87 25.88 -7.55
CA SER A 463 -17.21 27.31 -7.47
C SER A 463 -17.00 27.92 -6.09
N LYS A 464 -16.98 27.10 -5.04
CA LYS A 464 -16.92 27.53 -3.62
C LYS A 464 -15.56 27.27 -2.99
N GLU A 465 -14.87 26.23 -3.43
CA GLU A 465 -13.62 25.78 -2.85
C GLU A 465 -12.42 26.42 -3.58
N THR A 466 -11.64 27.23 -2.87
CA THR A 466 -10.44 27.86 -3.45
C THR A 466 -9.26 26.88 -3.60
N ASP A 467 -9.33 25.71 -2.97
CA ASP A 467 -8.19 24.78 -2.78
C ASP A 467 -8.41 23.38 -3.38
N PHE A 468 -9.24 23.24 -4.43
CA PHE A 468 -9.46 21.94 -5.11
C PHE A 468 -8.15 21.24 -5.54
N ASN A 469 -7.09 21.99 -5.84
CA ASN A 469 -5.83 21.39 -6.29
C ASN A 469 -5.00 20.78 -5.17
N ASN A 470 -5.42 20.90 -3.92
CA ASN A 470 -4.74 20.37 -2.74
C ASN A 470 -5.34 19.03 -2.27
N GLN A 471 -5.99 18.28 -3.18
CA GLN A 471 -6.39 16.90 -2.91
C GLN A 471 -5.19 15.99 -3.10
N ASP A 472 -5.02 15.01 -2.20
CA ASP A 472 -4.02 13.96 -2.36
C ASP A 472 -4.56 12.85 -3.26
N LYS A 473 -5.85 12.53 -3.14
CA LYS A 473 -6.50 11.42 -3.84
C LYS A 473 -7.90 11.77 -4.33
N ILE A 474 -8.23 11.30 -5.54
CA ILE A 474 -9.56 11.37 -6.11
C ILE A 474 -10.03 9.93 -6.38
N ILE A 475 -11.21 9.59 -5.88
CA ILE A 475 -11.88 8.32 -6.13
C ILE A 475 -13.11 8.62 -7.00
N PHE A 476 -13.15 8.05 -8.20
CA PHE A 476 -14.31 8.09 -9.08
C PHE A 476 -14.97 6.71 -9.08
N TYR A 477 -16.11 6.56 -8.41
CA TYR A 477 -16.88 5.33 -8.39
C TYR A 477 -18.13 5.49 -9.26
N SER A 478 -18.40 4.50 -10.10
CA SER A 478 -19.67 4.41 -10.82
C SER A 478 -20.26 3.03 -10.67
N ASN A 479 -21.57 3.00 -10.40
CA ASN A 479 -22.36 1.80 -10.24
C ASN A 479 -23.67 1.90 -11.02
N SER A 480 -23.57 1.65 -12.31
CA SER A 480 -24.67 1.80 -13.24
C SER A 480 -25.44 0.48 -13.42
N ASP A 481 -26.56 0.32 -12.72
CA ASP A 481 -27.50 -0.79 -12.94
C ASP A 481 -28.58 -0.42 -13.99
N GLY A 482 -28.92 -1.38 -14.86
CA GLY A 482 -29.66 -1.16 -16.10
C GLY A 482 -31.09 -0.60 -15.99
N ASP A 483 -31.30 0.58 -16.56
CA ASP A 483 -32.15 0.92 -17.71
C ASP A 483 -31.51 2.23 -18.29
N ASN A 484 -31.61 2.54 -19.59
CA ASN A 484 -30.92 3.70 -20.23
C ASN A 484 -29.37 3.68 -20.22
N THR A 485 -28.75 2.52 -20.43
CA THR A 485 -27.28 2.32 -20.50
C THR A 485 -26.52 3.39 -21.29
N ASN A 486 -27.05 3.83 -22.44
CA ASN A 486 -26.38 4.85 -23.24
C ASN A 486 -26.32 6.20 -22.55
N GLU A 487 -27.40 6.66 -21.91
CA GLU A 487 -27.42 7.93 -21.18
C GLU A 487 -26.45 7.89 -20.01
N ILE A 488 -26.40 6.74 -19.32
CA ILE A 488 -25.51 6.52 -18.18
C ILE A 488 -24.05 6.55 -18.62
N SER A 489 -23.67 5.78 -19.66
CA SER A 489 -22.29 5.80 -20.19
C SER A 489 -21.86 7.19 -20.66
N HIS A 490 -22.76 7.98 -21.25
CA HIS A 490 -22.44 9.36 -21.63
C HIS A 490 -22.29 10.26 -20.40
N TYR A 491 -23.16 10.13 -19.40
CA TYR A 491 -23.08 10.91 -18.17
C TYR A 491 -21.77 10.66 -17.42
N THR A 492 -21.42 9.39 -17.15
CA THR A 492 -20.25 9.02 -16.36
C THR A 492 -18.95 9.47 -17.03
N ILE A 493 -18.85 9.33 -18.35
CA ILE A 493 -17.69 9.78 -19.12
C ILE A 493 -17.56 11.31 -19.14
N ASN A 494 -18.67 12.03 -19.31
CA ASN A 494 -18.64 13.49 -19.27
C ASN A 494 -18.28 13.99 -17.87
N TYR A 495 -18.80 13.37 -16.81
CA TYR A 495 -18.45 13.73 -15.44
C TYR A 495 -16.95 13.52 -15.17
N LEU A 496 -16.39 12.36 -15.56
CA LEU A 496 -14.95 12.11 -15.45
C LEU A 496 -14.13 13.11 -16.28
N LEU A 497 -14.59 13.46 -17.50
CA LEU A 497 -13.94 14.47 -18.33
C LEU A 497 -13.92 15.85 -17.64
N THR A 498 -15.05 16.27 -17.05
CA THR A 498 -15.16 17.53 -16.30
C THR A 498 -14.20 17.55 -15.10
N ILE A 499 -14.05 16.43 -14.38
CA ILE A 499 -13.07 16.31 -13.29
C ILE A 499 -11.65 16.50 -13.82
N LEU A 500 -11.26 15.73 -14.84
CA LEU A 500 -9.90 15.77 -15.40
C LEU A 500 -9.53 17.15 -15.94
N GLN A 501 -10.45 17.83 -16.62
CA GLN A 501 -10.23 19.19 -17.14
C GLN A 501 -10.16 20.26 -16.04
N SER A 502 -10.60 19.94 -14.82
CA SER A 502 -10.56 20.85 -13.67
C SER A 502 -9.29 20.67 -12.81
N ILE A 503 -8.64 19.51 -12.86
CA ILE A 503 -7.43 19.21 -12.08
C ILE A 503 -6.26 20.08 -12.57
N LYS A 504 -5.59 20.78 -11.65
CA LYS A 504 -4.34 21.50 -11.93
C LYS A 504 -3.14 20.98 -11.12
N GLY A 505 -3.38 20.06 -10.18
CA GLY A 505 -2.35 19.36 -9.39
C GLY A 505 -2.12 17.93 -9.87
N ALA A 506 -1.45 17.12 -9.04
CA ALA A 506 -1.18 15.71 -9.32
C ALA A 506 -1.78 14.75 -8.26
N PRO A 507 -3.10 14.80 -7.99
CA PRO A 507 -3.73 13.84 -7.09
C PRO A 507 -3.70 12.44 -7.69
N ASN A 508 -3.58 11.41 -6.84
CA ASN A 508 -3.75 10.03 -7.31
C ASN A 508 -5.22 9.79 -7.66
N LEU A 509 -5.51 9.39 -8.89
CA LEU A 509 -6.86 9.08 -9.36
C LEU A 509 -7.11 7.57 -9.30
N THR A 510 -8.22 7.15 -8.68
CA THR A 510 -8.71 5.76 -8.75
C THR A 510 -10.09 5.75 -9.37
N ILE A 511 -10.26 4.96 -10.44
CA ILE A 511 -11.55 4.66 -11.05
C ILE A 511 -12.03 3.31 -10.52
N ILE A 512 -13.22 3.29 -9.95
CA ILE A 512 -13.87 2.09 -9.43
C ILE A 512 -15.14 1.83 -10.23
N THR A 513 -15.30 0.60 -10.70
CA THR A 513 -16.50 0.12 -11.41
C THR A 513 -16.99 -1.17 -10.75
N LYS A 514 -18.23 -1.57 -11.05
CA LYS A 514 -18.80 -2.81 -10.51
C LYS A 514 -19.22 -3.74 -11.62
N ASN A 515 -18.68 -4.96 -11.62
CA ASN A 515 -18.95 -6.02 -12.60
C ASN A 515 -18.90 -5.53 -14.06
N SER A 516 -18.02 -4.57 -14.37
CA SER A 516 -17.85 -4.03 -15.73
C SER A 516 -16.88 -4.88 -16.55
N GLN A 517 -16.06 -5.68 -15.86
CA GLN A 517 -15.06 -6.57 -16.45
C GLN A 517 -15.44 -8.03 -16.25
N HIS A 518 -15.19 -8.86 -17.27
CA HIS A 518 -15.25 -10.31 -17.14
C HIS A 518 -13.91 -10.85 -16.61
N VAL A 519 -13.87 -11.22 -15.34
CA VAL A 519 -12.66 -11.60 -14.60
C VAL A 519 -12.57 -13.11 -14.42
N ILE A 520 -13.67 -13.75 -14.00
CA ILE A 520 -13.75 -15.19 -13.78
C ILE A 520 -14.93 -15.81 -14.53
N SER A 521 -14.86 -17.13 -14.72
CA SER A 521 -16.01 -17.89 -15.22
C SER A 521 -17.22 -17.70 -14.31
N GLY A 522 -18.34 -17.28 -14.88
CA GLY A 522 -19.58 -16.99 -14.16
C GLY A 522 -19.89 -15.50 -13.99
N ASP A 523 -18.95 -14.60 -14.31
CA ASP A 523 -19.23 -13.17 -14.34
C ASP A 523 -20.30 -12.84 -15.40
N THR A 524 -21.37 -12.16 -14.97
CA THR A 524 -22.46 -11.76 -15.86
C THR A 524 -22.10 -10.54 -16.71
N THR A 525 -21.13 -9.74 -16.23
CA THR A 525 -20.70 -8.46 -16.82
C THR A 525 -21.87 -7.48 -16.95
N GLU A 526 -22.74 -7.41 -15.94
CA GLU A 526 -23.95 -6.59 -15.97
C GLU A 526 -23.66 -5.08 -15.88
N GLY A 527 -22.54 -4.69 -15.29
CA GLY A 527 -22.06 -3.30 -15.25
C GLY A 527 -21.30 -2.85 -16.51
N TYR A 528 -21.58 -3.46 -17.67
CA TYR A 528 -20.89 -3.13 -18.92
C TYR A 528 -21.07 -1.65 -19.35
N ALA A 529 -22.08 -0.94 -18.81
CA ALA A 529 -22.29 0.49 -19.02
C ALA A 529 -21.11 1.36 -18.53
N ASP A 530 -20.36 0.89 -17.53
CA ASP A 530 -19.24 1.61 -16.91
C ASP A 530 -17.87 1.21 -17.48
N SER A 531 -17.83 0.15 -18.31
CA SER A 531 -16.62 -0.27 -19.01
C SER A 531 -15.95 0.81 -19.90
N PRO A 532 -16.64 1.83 -20.44
CA PRO A 532 -15.97 2.96 -21.08
C PRO A 532 -14.92 3.65 -20.20
N LEU A 533 -15.14 3.71 -18.87
CA LEU A 533 -14.19 4.31 -17.92
C LEU A 533 -12.84 3.58 -17.91
N TRP A 534 -12.82 2.29 -18.25
CA TRP A 534 -11.58 1.51 -18.36
C TRP A 534 -10.76 1.90 -19.58
N GLY A 535 -11.42 2.02 -20.73
CA GLY A 535 -10.77 2.51 -21.95
C GLY A 535 -10.26 3.94 -21.80
N PHE A 536 -11.05 4.81 -21.14
CA PHE A 536 -10.61 6.16 -20.81
C PHE A 536 -9.43 6.15 -19.84
N GLY A 537 -9.49 5.39 -18.74
CA GLY A 537 -8.42 5.30 -17.76
C GLY A 537 -7.07 4.83 -18.32
N LYS A 538 -7.07 3.97 -19.35
CA LYS A 538 -5.84 3.63 -20.09
C LYS A 538 -5.22 4.85 -20.79
N VAL A 539 -6.03 5.75 -21.34
CA VAL A 539 -5.56 6.99 -21.96
C VAL A 539 -5.11 8.00 -20.90
N ILE A 540 -5.81 8.09 -19.76
CA ILE A 540 -5.38 8.91 -18.60
C ILE A 540 -3.98 8.47 -18.15
N ALA A 541 -3.72 7.17 -18.03
CA ALA A 541 -2.40 6.66 -17.64
C ALA A 541 -1.27 6.98 -18.65
N ILE A 542 -1.62 7.35 -19.89
CA ILE A 542 -0.65 7.75 -20.94
C ILE A 542 -0.49 9.27 -20.99
N GLU A 543 -1.60 10.02 -20.95
CA GLU A 543 -1.58 11.49 -21.08
C GLU A 543 -1.30 12.21 -19.75
N HIS A 544 -1.66 11.58 -18.63
CA HIS A 544 -1.54 12.10 -17.27
C HIS A 544 -0.91 11.05 -16.33
N PRO A 545 0.34 10.61 -16.60
CA PRO A 545 1.03 9.64 -15.73
C PRO A 545 1.18 10.14 -14.29
N GLU A 546 1.21 11.45 -14.07
CA GLU A 546 1.26 12.08 -12.75
C GLU A 546 0.08 11.73 -11.84
N LEU A 547 -1.08 11.38 -12.42
CA LEU A 547 -2.28 11.02 -11.66
C LEU A 547 -2.25 9.58 -11.16
N ASN A 548 -1.24 8.77 -11.52
CA ASN A 548 -1.11 7.36 -11.14
C ASN A 548 -2.44 6.58 -11.26
N CYS A 549 -3.16 6.75 -12.38
CA CYS A 549 -4.54 6.31 -12.52
C CYS A 549 -4.72 4.79 -12.30
N LYS A 550 -5.27 4.40 -11.14
CA LYS A 550 -5.65 3.02 -10.80
C LYS A 550 -7.06 2.71 -11.27
N ARG A 551 -7.31 1.45 -11.66
CA ARG A 551 -8.64 0.96 -12.09
C ARG A 551 -9.00 -0.29 -11.30
N ILE A 552 -10.13 -0.27 -10.60
CA ILE A 552 -10.58 -1.37 -9.72
C ILE A 552 -11.99 -1.80 -10.13
N ASP A 553 -12.18 -3.07 -10.48
CA ASP A 553 -13.52 -3.62 -10.75
C ASP A 553 -13.99 -4.53 -9.59
N LEU A 554 -15.15 -4.20 -9.03
CA LEU A 554 -15.76 -4.94 -7.91
C LEU A 554 -16.71 -6.03 -8.41
N ASP A 555 -17.04 -6.99 -7.55
CA ASP A 555 -18.04 -8.01 -7.87
C ASP A 555 -19.48 -7.53 -7.65
N ILE A 556 -20.46 -8.32 -8.10
CA ILE A 556 -21.88 -7.91 -8.07
C ILE A 556 -22.54 -8.07 -6.69
N ASN A 557 -22.16 -9.13 -5.96
CA ASN A 557 -22.84 -9.60 -4.75
C ASN A 557 -22.14 -9.23 -3.44
N ASN A 558 -20.90 -8.77 -3.49
CA ASN A 558 -20.14 -8.41 -2.32
C ASN A 558 -19.95 -6.89 -2.37
N GLN A 559 -20.52 -6.19 -1.39
CA GLN A 559 -19.96 -4.91 -0.98
C GLN A 559 -18.55 -5.21 -0.49
N SER A 560 -17.62 -5.26 -1.44
CA SER A 560 -16.21 -5.51 -1.19
C SER A 560 -15.81 -4.62 -0.02
N ASN A 561 -15.19 -5.22 1.00
CA ASN A 561 -14.86 -4.56 2.26
C ASN A 561 -14.21 -3.20 1.95
N ALA A 562 -14.87 -2.10 2.32
CA ALA A 562 -14.39 -0.74 2.03
C ALA A 562 -12.93 -0.59 2.44
N LYS A 563 -12.56 -1.22 3.56
CA LYS A 563 -11.18 -1.34 4.03
C LYS A 563 -10.22 -1.93 2.99
N LEU A 564 -10.55 -3.09 2.39
CA LEU A 564 -9.70 -3.71 1.36
C LEU A 564 -9.48 -2.79 0.15
N ILE A 565 -10.49 -2.00 -0.21
CA ILE A 565 -10.41 -1.05 -1.32
C ILE A 565 -9.53 0.14 -0.95
N ILE A 566 -9.72 0.69 0.25
CA ILE A 566 -8.87 1.79 0.76
C ILE A 566 -7.42 1.33 0.91
N ASP A 567 -7.19 0.11 1.39
CA ASP A 567 -5.86 -0.51 1.46
C ASP A 567 -5.23 -0.63 0.06
N GLU A 568 -5.98 -1.07 -0.95
CA GLU A 568 -5.51 -1.13 -2.34
C GLU A 568 -5.19 0.27 -2.90
N ILE A 569 -6.03 1.27 -2.63
CA ILE A 569 -5.82 2.67 -3.02
C ILE A 569 -4.57 3.25 -2.34
N ASN A 570 -4.28 2.83 -1.11
CA ASN A 570 -3.16 3.30 -0.30
C ASN A 570 -1.86 2.55 -0.53
N SER A 571 -1.92 1.33 -1.05
CA SER A 571 -0.73 0.54 -1.33
C SER A 571 0.27 1.30 -2.21
N SER A 572 1.49 1.45 -1.67
CA SER A 572 2.68 1.99 -2.33
C SER A 572 3.46 0.92 -3.10
N ASP A 573 2.97 -0.32 -3.10
CA ASP A 573 3.61 -1.45 -3.74
C ASP A 573 3.79 -1.21 -5.25
N SER A 574 5.01 -1.40 -5.72
CA SER A 574 5.34 -1.47 -7.14
C SER A 574 4.46 -2.45 -7.94
N ASN A 575 3.93 -3.49 -7.29
CA ASN A 575 3.06 -4.50 -7.88
C ASN A 575 1.56 -4.12 -7.84
N SER A 576 1.18 -3.02 -7.16
CA SER A 576 -0.20 -2.49 -7.12
C SER A 576 -0.52 -1.44 -8.18
N VAL A 577 0.41 -1.20 -9.10
CA VAL A 577 0.21 -0.28 -10.21
C VAL A 577 -0.65 -0.97 -11.26
N GLY A 578 -1.96 -0.70 -11.26
CA GLY A 578 -2.75 -0.79 -12.48
C GLY A 578 -4.22 -1.24 -12.38
N GLU A 579 -4.55 -2.22 -13.22
CA GLU A 579 -5.91 -2.74 -13.45
C GLU A 579 -6.16 -3.96 -12.57
N ILE A 580 -7.01 -3.77 -11.56
CA ILE A 580 -7.29 -4.71 -10.49
C ILE A 580 -8.76 -5.10 -10.51
N ALA A 581 -9.08 -6.31 -10.09
CA ALA A 581 -10.44 -6.70 -9.81
C ALA A 581 -10.54 -7.52 -8.53
N PHE A 582 -11.65 -7.37 -7.83
CA PHE A 582 -12.00 -8.21 -6.69
C PHE A 582 -13.18 -9.12 -7.07
N ARG A 583 -13.01 -10.42 -6.85
CA ARG A 583 -14.07 -11.44 -7.03
C ARG A 583 -14.07 -12.39 -5.85
N ASN A 584 -15.19 -12.48 -5.14
CA ASN A 584 -15.32 -13.38 -3.98
C ASN A 584 -14.21 -13.17 -2.93
N GLY A 585 -13.87 -11.90 -2.66
CA GLY A 585 -12.80 -11.52 -1.72
C GLY A 585 -11.38 -11.79 -2.20
N LYS A 586 -11.17 -12.23 -3.45
CA LYS A 586 -9.85 -12.49 -4.04
C LYS A 586 -9.46 -11.39 -5.00
N ARG A 587 -8.17 -11.03 -4.99
CA ARG A 587 -7.58 -10.01 -5.86
C ARG A 587 -7.12 -10.63 -7.18
N PHE A 588 -7.38 -9.94 -8.29
CA PHE A 588 -6.95 -10.31 -9.63
C PHE A 588 -6.26 -9.13 -10.29
N LYS A 589 -5.30 -9.44 -11.16
CA LYS A 589 -4.55 -8.45 -11.95
C LYS A 589 -4.63 -8.78 -13.43
N THR A 590 -4.64 -7.77 -14.30
CA THR A 590 -4.68 -8.00 -15.75
C THR A 590 -3.29 -8.29 -16.32
N ARG A 591 -3.27 -9.14 -17.36
CA ARG A 591 -2.12 -9.40 -18.22
C ARG A 591 -2.56 -9.45 -19.68
N LEU A 592 -1.67 -9.06 -20.58
CA LEU A 592 -1.79 -9.37 -21.99
C LEU A 592 -0.96 -10.61 -22.30
N LYS A 593 -1.60 -11.64 -22.87
CA LYS A 593 -0.93 -12.88 -23.28
C LYS A 593 -1.18 -13.15 -24.75
N ARG A 594 -0.33 -14.00 -25.34
CA ARG A 594 -0.63 -14.60 -26.65
C ARG A 594 -1.90 -15.45 -26.52
N ALA A 595 -2.75 -15.39 -27.55
CA ALA A 595 -4.02 -16.09 -27.52
C ALA A 595 -3.81 -17.61 -27.40
N SER A 596 -4.55 -18.21 -26.47
CA SER A 596 -4.57 -19.64 -26.25
C SER A 596 -5.34 -20.37 -27.35
N SER A 597 -5.09 -21.67 -27.52
CA SER A 597 -5.87 -22.48 -28.45
C SER A 597 -7.31 -22.61 -27.95
N ARG A 598 -8.29 -22.21 -28.77
CA ARG A 598 -9.73 -22.37 -28.51
C ARG A 598 -10.32 -23.57 -29.23
N SER A 599 -11.44 -24.08 -28.71
CA SER A 599 -12.26 -25.08 -29.39
C SER A 599 -12.75 -24.53 -30.73
N GLU A 600 -12.93 -25.44 -31.70
CA GLU A 600 -13.58 -25.08 -32.96
C GLU A 600 -15.02 -24.66 -32.72
N SER A 601 -15.42 -23.61 -33.42
CA SER A 601 -16.79 -23.18 -33.53
C SER A 601 -17.40 -23.82 -34.77
N ASN A 602 -18.59 -24.41 -34.65
CA ASN A 602 -19.29 -25.05 -35.77
C ASN A 602 -19.99 -24.02 -36.69
N ILE A 603 -19.51 -22.78 -36.74
CA ILE A 603 -20.10 -21.72 -37.58
C ILE A 603 -19.79 -22.04 -39.05
N THR A 604 -20.86 -22.18 -39.83
CA THR A 604 -20.81 -22.28 -41.29
C THR A 604 -21.67 -21.18 -41.89
N ILE A 605 -21.22 -20.60 -43.00
CA ILE A 605 -21.99 -19.58 -43.72
C ILE A 605 -23.08 -20.31 -44.51
N ASP A 606 -24.33 -20.16 -44.07
CA ASP A 606 -25.53 -20.69 -44.69
C ASP A 606 -25.91 -19.81 -45.90
N SER A 607 -25.95 -20.42 -47.08
CA SER A 607 -26.35 -19.74 -48.31
C SER A 607 -27.79 -19.22 -48.27
N ASN A 608 -28.65 -19.73 -47.40
CA ASN A 608 -30.05 -19.26 -47.26
C ASN A 608 -30.21 -18.14 -46.21
N GLY A 609 -29.14 -17.77 -45.51
CA GLY A 609 -29.12 -16.73 -44.50
C GLY A 609 -28.83 -15.34 -45.07
N THR A 610 -29.37 -14.31 -44.40
CA THR A 610 -28.99 -12.91 -44.61
C THR A 610 -27.91 -12.51 -43.61
N TYR A 611 -26.89 -11.79 -44.09
CA TYR A 611 -25.81 -11.26 -43.26
C TYR A 611 -25.80 -9.74 -43.31
N LEU A 612 -25.91 -9.11 -42.13
CA LEU A 612 -25.98 -7.67 -41.97
C LEU A 612 -24.59 -7.10 -41.65
N ILE A 613 -24.12 -6.13 -42.45
CA ILE A 613 -22.87 -5.42 -42.20
C ILE A 613 -23.15 -3.92 -42.06
N THR A 614 -22.89 -3.36 -40.88
CA THR A 614 -22.96 -1.90 -40.68
C THR A 614 -21.66 -1.27 -41.13
N GLY A 615 -21.73 -0.15 -41.85
CA GLY A 615 -20.56 0.44 -42.52
C GLY A 615 -20.11 -0.38 -43.73
N GLY A 616 -21.00 -1.20 -44.31
CA GLY A 616 -20.66 -2.25 -45.28
C GLY A 616 -20.31 -1.78 -46.70
N THR A 617 -20.48 -0.50 -47.01
CA THR A 617 -20.31 0.02 -48.38
C THR A 617 -18.88 0.45 -48.73
N LYS A 618 -17.97 0.46 -47.76
CA LYS A 618 -16.55 0.83 -47.96
C LYS A 618 -15.65 0.25 -46.85
N GLY A 619 -14.35 0.43 -46.99
CA GLY A 619 -13.39 0.14 -45.92
C GLY A 619 -13.43 -1.33 -45.47
N LEU A 620 -13.31 -1.54 -44.16
CA LEU A 620 -13.36 -2.89 -43.58
C LEU A 620 -14.73 -3.56 -43.79
N GLY A 621 -15.83 -2.82 -43.72
CA GLY A 621 -17.17 -3.38 -43.91
C GLY A 621 -17.32 -4.04 -45.29
N LEU A 622 -16.83 -3.38 -46.35
CA LEU A 622 -16.85 -3.95 -47.70
C LEU A 622 -15.89 -5.13 -47.85
N LEU A 623 -14.71 -5.06 -47.25
CA LEU A 623 -13.74 -6.17 -47.22
C LEU A 623 -14.36 -7.44 -46.62
N PHE A 624 -15.08 -7.31 -45.49
CA PHE A 624 -15.72 -8.46 -44.85
C PHE A 624 -17.05 -8.87 -45.51
N ALA A 625 -17.73 -7.97 -46.20
CA ALA A 625 -18.84 -8.33 -47.10
C ALA A 625 -18.36 -9.26 -48.23
N LYS A 626 -17.23 -8.93 -48.85
CA LYS A 626 -16.57 -9.78 -49.85
C LYS A 626 -16.15 -11.13 -49.26
N TYR A 627 -15.52 -11.12 -48.09
CA TYR A 627 -15.16 -12.36 -47.40
C TYR A 627 -16.36 -13.29 -47.17
N LEU A 628 -17.51 -12.75 -46.70
CA LEU A 628 -18.71 -13.54 -46.48
C LEU A 628 -19.26 -14.12 -47.79
N ALA A 629 -19.26 -13.33 -48.87
CA ALA A 629 -19.64 -13.78 -50.21
C ALA A 629 -18.75 -14.93 -50.70
N ASP A 630 -17.43 -14.77 -50.57
CA ASP A 630 -16.44 -15.78 -50.98
C ASP A 630 -16.55 -17.08 -50.16
N ASN A 631 -17.10 -17.00 -48.93
CA ASN A 631 -17.33 -18.14 -48.05
C ASN A 631 -18.77 -18.71 -48.12
N GLY A 632 -19.57 -18.28 -49.09
CA GLY A 632 -20.85 -18.92 -49.41
C GLY A 632 -22.11 -18.11 -49.09
N ALA A 633 -21.99 -16.89 -48.55
CA ALA A 633 -23.15 -16.02 -48.33
C ALA A 633 -23.79 -15.65 -49.67
N LYS A 634 -25.12 -15.73 -49.77
CA LYS A 634 -25.88 -15.32 -50.96
C LYS A 634 -26.74 -14.08 -50.77
N HIS A 635 -26.96 -13.65 -49.52
CA HIS A 635 -27.76 -12.46 -49.22
C HIS A 635 -27.01 -11.55 -48.24
N LEU A 636 -26.63 -10.37 -48.69
CA LEU A 636 -25.92 -9.36 -47.90
C LEU A 636 -26.80 -8.12 -47.72
N ALA A 637 -26.92 -7.65 -46.49
CA ALA A 637 -27.55 -6.39 -46.13
C ALA A 637 -26.47 -5.40 -45.66
N LEU A 638 -26.22 -4.34 -46.44
CA LEU A 638 -25.19 -3.35 -46.12
C LEU A 638 -25.85 -2.05 -45.64
N ILE A 639 -25.52 -1.60 -44.42
CA ILE A 639 -26.01 -0.31 -43.91
C ILE A 639 -24.92 0.76 -44.07
N SER A 640 -25.30 1.94 -44.58
CA SER A 640 -24.48 3.14 -44.71
C SER A 640 -25.30 4.40 -44.44
N ARG A 641 -24.67 5.49 -43.99
CA ARG A 641 -25.31 6.83 -43.91
C ARG A 641 -25.19 7.61 -45.22
N GLY A 642 -24.07 7.42 -45.93
CA GLY A 642 -23.77 8.11 -47.18
C GLY A 642 -24.06 7.25 -48.40
N GLU A 643 -23.94 7.88 -49.57
CA GLU A 643 -23.94 7.18 -50.86
C GLU A 643 -22.77 6.20 -50.96
N VAL A 644 -22.89 5.22 -51.86
CA VAL A 644 -21.80 4.29 -52.17
C VAL A 644 -20.66 5.08 -52.82
N PRO A 645 -19.41 5.02 -52.30
CA PRO A 645 -18.28 5.67 -52.95
C PRO A 645 -17.98 5.07 -54.33
N ASP A 646 -17.58 5.89 -55.30
CA ASP A 646 -17.28 5.44 -56.67
C ASP A 646 -16.23 4.31 -56.70
N GLU A 647 -15.21 4.41 -55.85
CA GLU A 647 -14.15 3.40 -55.68
C GLU A 647 -14.68 2.03 -55.23
N SER A 648 -15.84 1.99 -54.55
CA SER A 648 -16.44 0.77 -54.00
C SER A 648 -17.39 0.07 -54.97
N ILE A 649 -17.80 0.72 -56.07
CA ILE A 649 -18.79 0.20 -57.03
C ILE A 649 -18.27 -1.09 -57.69
N ASN A 650 -17.01 -1.09 -58.15
CA ASN A 650 -16.42 -2.24 -58.83
C ASN A 650 -16.37 -3.49 -57.95
N ASP A 651 -16.03 -3.33 -56.67
CA ASP A 651 -16.00 -4.44 -55.71
C ASP A 651 -17.42 -4.99 -55.44
N LEU A 652 -18.41 -4.11 -55.28
CA LEU A 652 -19.81 -4.51 -55.09
C LEU A 652 -20.37 -5.25 -56.31
N ASP A 653 -20.05 -4.79 -57.52
CA ASP A 653 -20.49 -5.43 -58.75
C ASP A 653 -19.78 -6.76 -58.99
N ALA A 654 -18.51 -6.90 -58.57
CA ALA A 654 -17.81 -8.18 -58.56
C ALA A 654 -18.49 -9.19 -57.62
N ILE A 655 -18.90 -8.76 -56.41
CA ILE A 655 -19.65 -9.61 -55.48
C ILE A 655 -21.00 -10.05 -56.09
N LYS A 656 -21.76 -9.11 -56.68
CA LYS A 656 -23.04 -9.43 -57.35
C LYS A 656 -22.87 -10.40 -58.51
N SER A 657 -21.79 -10.25 -59.29
CA SER A 657 -21.49 -11.12 -60.42
C SER A 657 -21.25 -12.59 -60.00
N ASN A 658 -20.88 -12.82 -58.74
CA ASN A 658 -20.77 -14.17 -58.14
C ASN A 658 -22.11 -14.73 -57.62
N GLY A 659 -23.24 -14.12 -58.03
CA GLY A 659 -24.59 -14.54 -57.70
C GLY A 659 -25.00 -14.24 -56.25
N VAL A 660 -24.44 -13.18 -55.67
CA VAL A 660 -24.79 -12.69 -54.33
C VAL A 660 -25.75 -11.51 -54.45
N GLU A 661 -26.88 -11.57 -53.77
CA GLU A 661 -27.81 -10.46 -53.66
C GLU A 661 -27.30 -9.47 -52.60
N ILE A 662 -27.14 -8.21 -52.99
CA ILE A 662 -26.72 -7.13 -52.09
C ILE A 662 -27.83 -6.09 -51.99
N ASN A 663 -28.38 -5.94 -50.79
CA ASN A 663 -29.32 -4.88 -50.45
C ASN A 663 -28.62 -3.80 -49.62
N ILE A 664 -28.53 -2.59 -50.16
CA ILE A 664 -27.89 -1.44 -49.49
C ILE A 664 -28.99 -0.57 -48.88
N TYR A 665 -28.91 -0.35 -47.57
CA TYR A 665 -29.85 0.45 -46.82
C TYR A 665 -29.19 1.72 -46.31
N LYS A 666 -29.84 2.86 -46.56
CA LYS A 666 -29.43 4.16 -46.02
C LYS A 666 -30.09 4.35 -44.65
N ALA A 667 -29.31 4.28 -43.58
CA ALA A 667 -29.79 4.46 -42.21
C ALA A 667 -28.64 4.84 -41.26
N ASP A 668 -28.94 5.65 -40.24
CA ASP A 668 -28.08 5.77 -39.06
C ASP A 668 -28.44 4.70 -38.03
N ILE A 669 -27.45 3.91 -37.62
CA ILE A 669 -27.66 2.83 -36.64
C ILE A 669 -27.87 3.37 -35.22
N THR A 670 -27.50 4.63 -34.96
CA THR A 670 -27.78 5.29 -33.68
C THR A 670 -29.24 5.69 -33.56
N ASP A 671 -29.93 5.88 -34.70
CA ASP A 671 -31.37 6.09 -34.74
C ASP A 671 -32.10 4.74 -34.74
N LYS A 672 -32.72 4.45 -33.60
CA LYS A 672 -33.45 3.19 -33.38
C LYS A 672 -34.64 3.03 -34.34
N ILE A 673 -35.29 4.11 -34.76
CA ILE A 673 -36.44 4.08 -35.66
C ILE A 673 -35.98 3.75 -37.07
N GLU A 674 -34.91 4.39 -37.55
CA GLU A 674 -34.32 4.06 -38.86
C GLU A 674 -33.82 2.62 -38.92
N LEU A 675 -33.05 2.20 -37.92
CA LEU A 675 -32.52 0.84 -37.86
C LEU A 675 -33.66 -0.19 -37.81
N LYS A 676 -34.72 0.07 -37.04
CA LYS A 676 -35.91 -0.81 -37.01
C LYS A 676 -36.51 -0.99 -38.40
N LYS A 677 -36.64 0.09 -39.20
CA LYS A 677 -37.15 -0.01 -40.57
C LYS A 677 -36.27 -0.94 -41.43
N VAL A 678 -34.96 -0.86 -41.28
CA VAL A 678 -34.02 -1.74 -41.99
C VAL A 678 -34.20 -3.20 -41.56
N ILE A 679 -34.28 -3.48 -40.26
CA ILE A 679 -34.52 -4.83 -39.74
C ILE A 679 -35.87 -5.38 -40.25
N ASP A 680 -36.92 -4.55 -40.29
CA ASP A 680 -38.23 -4.94 -40.83
C ASP A 680 -38.16 -5.25 -42.34
N LEU A 681 -37.36 -4.52 -43.11
CA LEU A 681 -37.14 -4.80 -44.54
C LEU A 681 -36.37 -6.10 -44.75
N ILE A 682 -35.33 -6.35 -43.96
CA ILE A 682 -34.58 -7.62 -43.99
C ILE A 682 -35.53 -8.80 -43.70
N ASN A 683 -36.42 -8.66 -42.72
CA ASN A 683 -37.41 -9.71 -42.40
C ASN A 683 -38.39 -9.96 -43.55
N LYS A 684 -38.80 -8.92 -44.29
CA LYS A 684 -39.73 -9.03 -45.42
C LYS A 684 -39.09 -9.69 -46.65
N ALA A 685 -37.77 -9.65 -46.78
CA ALA A 685 -37.05 -10.25 -47.90
C ALA A 685 -37.09 -11.81 -47.92
N GLY A 686 -37.61 -12.45 -46.85
CA GLY A 686 -37.91 -13.88 -46.82
C GLY A 686 -36.78 -14.79 -46.32
N HIS A 687 -35.58 -14.25 -46.13
CA HIS A 687 -34.41 -14.96 -45.60
C HIS A 687 -34.16 -14.61 -44.13
N ASN A 688 -33.79 -15.60 -43.31
CA ASN A 688 -33.52 -15.37 -41.89
C ASN A 688 -32.21 -14.58 -41.72
N LEU A 689 -32.23 -13.54 -40.89
CA LEU A 689 -31.00 -12.88 -40.45
C LEU A 689 -30.17 -13.86 -39.62
N LYS A 690 -28.96 -14.18 -40.09
CA LYS A 690 -28.07 -15.19 -39.50
C LYS A 690 -26.83 -14.61 -38.86
N GLY A 691 -26.31 -13.49 -39.34
CA GLY A 691 -25.09 -12.92 -38.79
C GLY A 691 -25.05 -11.41 -38.91
N ILE A 692 -24.33 -10.79 -37.97
CA ILE A 692 -24.12 -9.34 -37.94
C ILE A 692 -22.63 -9.06 -37.80
N ILE A 693 -22.10 -8.17 -38.65
CA ILE A 693 -20.79 -7.54 -38.49
C ILE A 693 -21.01 -6.05 -38.28
N GLN A 694 -20.71 -5.59 -37.07
CA GLN A 694 -20.68 -4.18 -36.71
C GLN A 694 -19.26 -3.65 -36.99
N SER A 695 -19.10 -2.93 -38.11
CA SER A 695 -17.83 -2.35 -38.56
C SER A 695 -17.79 -0.81 -38.61
N THR A 696 -18.86 -0.11 -38.26
CA THR A 696 -18.90 1.36 -38.19
C THR A 696 -18.02 1.90 -37.07
N GLY A 697 -17.28 2.96 -37.39
CA GLY A 697 -16.57 3.78 -36.43
C GLY A 697 -16.25 5.13 -37.03
N VAL A 698 -16.18 6.15 -36.18
CA VAL A 698 -15.72 7.49 -36.52
C VAL A 698 -14.58 7.83 -35.56
N LEU A 699 -13.61 8.60 -36.02
CA LEU A 699 -12.53 9.14 -35.20
C LEU A 699 -12.73 10.65 -35.06
N ASP A 700 -12.45 11.16 -33.87
CA ASP A 700 -12.40 12.59 -33.55
C ASP A 700 -11.37 12.76 -32.43
N ASP A 701 -10.11 12.56 -32.81
CA ASP A 701 -8.99 12.48 -31.88
C ASP A 701 -8.70 13.86 -31.25
N GLY A 702 -8.25 13.84 -30.01
CA GLY A 702 -7.90 15.00 -29.22
C GLY A 702 -7.42 14.57 -27.83
N VAL A 703 -6.40 15.25 -27.32
CA VAL A 703 -5.95 15.10 -25.93
C VAL A 703 -7.08 15.43 -24.97
N ILE A 704 -7.06 14.90 -23.75
CA ILE A 704 -8.16 15.00 -22.77
C ILE A 704 -8.58 16.47 -22.52
N SER A 705 -7.62 17.39 -22.48
CA SER A 705 -7.89 18.84 -22.34
C SER A 705 -8.63 19.47 -23.53
N ASN A 706 -8.58 18.86 -24.71
CA ASN A 706 -9.20 19.33 -25.96
C ASN A 706 -10.37 18.42 -26.42
N GLN A 707 -10.75 17.45 -25.59
CA GLN A 707 -11.97 16.68 -25.79
C GLN A 707 -13.19 17.50 -25.36
N THR A 708 -14.29 17.29 -26.05
CA THR A 708 -15.58 17.90 -25.72
C THR A 708 -16.66 16.82 -25.72
N LYS A 709 -17.80 17.13 -25.09
CA LYS A 709 -18.97 16.25 -25.08
C LYS A 709 -19.41 15.87 -26.50
N GLU A 710 -19.40 16.81 -27.43
CA GLU A 710 -19.80 16.59 -28.82
C GLU A 710 -18.85 15.63 -29.55
N LYS A 711 -17.54 15.75 -29.30
CA LYS A 711 -16.54 14.81 -29.84
C LYS A 711 -16.73 13.40 -29.28
N PHE A 712 -16.99 13.30 -27.98
CA PHE A 712 -17.31 12.02 -27.34
C PHE A 712 -18.57 11.40 -27.92
N GLU A 713 -19.69 12.12 -27.99
CA GLU A 713 -20.96 11.65 -28.55
C GLU A 713 -20.82 11.15 -29.99
N LYS A 714 -20.06 11.89 -30.83
CA LYS A 714 -19.82 11.52 -32.22
C LYS A 714 -19.07 10.19 -32.38
N VAL A 715 -18.11 9.90 -31.49
CA VAL A 715 -17.30 8.66 -31.52
C VAL A 715 -18.03 7.52 -30.80
N PHE A 716 -18.71 7.81 -29.69
CA PHE A 716 -19.47 6.86 -28.89
C PHE A 716 -20.69 6.33 -29.63
N GLY A 717 -21.50 7.22 -30.22
CA GLY A 717 -22.78 6.90 -30.83
C GLY A 717 -22.78 5.60 -31.67
N PRO A 718 -21.99 5.50 -32.75
CA PRO A 718 -22.04 4.33 -33.63
C PRO A 718 -21.60 3.02 -32.95
N LYS A 719 -20.70 3.07 -31.96
CA LYS A 719 -20.16 1.89 -31.28
C LYS A 719 -20.98 1.48 -30.06
N VAL A 720 -21.48 2.44 -29.30
CA VAL A 720 -22.24 2.21 -28.06
C VAL A 720 -23.73 2.11 -28.39
N GLN A 721 -24.38 3.25 -28.72
CA GLN A 721 -25.81 3.30 -29.03
C GLN A 721 -26.17 2.42 -30.23
N GLY A 722 -25.37 2.44 -31.29
CA GLY A 722 -25.60 1.61 -32.48
C GLY A 722 -25.61 0.11 -32.18
N THR A 723 -24.70 -0.35 -31.32
CA THR A 723 -24.61 -1.75 -30.88
C THR A 723 -25.77 -2.12 -29.96
N LEU A 724 -26.14 -1.24 -29.03
CA LEU A 724 -27.32 -1.42 -28.18
C LEU A 724 -28.59 -1.56 -29.01
N ASN A 725 -28.80 -0.67 -29.99
CA ASN A 725 -29.95 -0.73 -30.89
C ASN A 725 -29.97 -2.03 -31.71
N LEU A 726 -28.83 -2.45 -32.27
CA LEU A 726 -28.71 -3.72 -32.99
C LEU A 726 -29.07 -4.91 -32.08
N SER A 727 -28.52 -4.94 -30.87
CA SER A 727 -28.77 -5.99 -29.89
C SER A 727 -30.24 -6.08 -29.52
N GLU A 728 -30.86 -4.94 -29.21
CA GLU A 728 -32.26 -4.87 -28.80
C GLU A 728 -33.21 -5.25 -29.94
N LEU A 729 -33.05 -4.67 -31.13
CA LEU A 729 -33.93 -4.91 -32.28
C LEU A 729 -33.80 -6.33 -32.84
N THR A 730 -32.69 -7.01 -32.57
CA THR A 730 -32.48 -8.40 -32.95
C THR A 730 -32.87 -9.38 -31.84
N GLY A 731 -33.00 -8.92 -30.59
CA GLY A 731 -33.49 -9.68 -29.45
C GLY A 731 -32.85 -11.06 -29.32
N ASN A 732 -33.67 -12.08 -29.05
CA ASN A 732 -33.24 -13.48 -28.88
C ASN A 732 -33.25 -14.28 -30.20
N ARG A 733 -33.09 -13.60 -31.35
CA ARG A 733 -32.99 -14.31 -32.64
C ARG A 733 -31.81 -15.28 -32.62
N LYS A 734 -31.99 -16.43 -33.28
CA LYS A 734 -30.92 -17.42 -33.50
C LYS A 734 -29.95 -16.92 -34.57
N LEU A 735 -29.13 -15.94 -34.19
CA LEU A 735 -27.95 -15.54 -34.95
C LEU A 735 -26.87 -16.60 -34.75
N ASP A 736 -26.11 -16.88 -35.81
CA ASP A 736 -24.93 -17.74 -35.79
C ASP A 736 -23.72 -16.94 -35.26
N PHE A 737 -23.67 -15.61 -35.54
CA PHE A 737 -22.65 -14.72 -34.98
C PHE A 737 -23.11 -13.25 -34.87
N PHE A 738 -22.49 -12.52 -33.93
CA PHE A 738 -22.61 -11.07 -33.78
C PHE A 738 -21.20 -10.54 -33.51
N ILE A 739 -20.55 -9.98 -34.52
CA ILE A 739 -19.14 -9.58 -34.46
C ILE A 739 -19.04 -8.07 -34.40
N MET A 740 -18.27 -7.55 -33.45
CA MET A 740 -18.04 -6.14 -33.24
C MET A 740 -16.57 -5.81 -33.46
N PHE A 741 -16.28 -4.88 -34.35
CA PHE A 741 -14.91 -4.42 -34.55
C PHE A 741 -14.54 -3.42 -33.47
N SER A 742 -13.70 -3.88 -32.56
CA SER A 742 -13.05 -3.11 -31.52
C SER A 742 -11.66 -2.65 -32.01
N SER A 743 -10.84 -2.11 -31.11
CA SER A 743 -9.52 -1.55 -31.46
C SER A 743 -8.48 -1.95 -30.42
N ILE A 744 -7.20 -2.07 -30.82
CA ILE A 744 -6.07 -2.16 -29.89
C ILE A 744 -6.04 -0.99 -28.89
N ALA A 745 -6.64 0.16 -29.24
CA ALA A 745 -6.73 1.32 -28.38
C ALA A 745 -7.54 1.06 -27.08
N SER A 746 -8.50 0.13 -27.05
CA SER A 746 -9.17 -0.27 -25.79
C SER A 746 -8.32 -1.21 -24.93
N VAL A 747 -7.27 -1.81 -25.51
CA VAL A 747 -6.37 -2.77 -24.84
C VAL A 747 -5.15 -2.07 -24.25
N LEU A 748 -4.45 -1.27 -25.05
CA LEU A 748 -3.21 -0.60 -24.64
C LEU A 748 -3.41 0.88 -24.25
N GLY A 749 -4.55 1.48 -24.63
CA GLY A 749 -4.68 2.94 -24.64
C GLY A 749 -3.97 3.56 -25.86
N SER A 750 -4.37 4.76 -26.22
CA SER A 750 -3.73 5.55 -27.28
C SER A 750 -3.90 7.03 -26.96
N ALA A 751 -2.79 7.78 -26.92
CA ALA A 751 -2.81 9.21 -26.63
C ALA A 751 -3.67 9.94 -27.67
N GLY A 752 -4.53 10.84 -27.21
CA GLY A 752 -5.51 11.58 -28.00
C GLY A 752 -6.78 10.81 -28.32
N GLN A 753 -6.93 9.58 -27.84
CA GLN A 753 -8.02 8.69 -28.24
C GLN A 753 -8.88 8.25 -27.06
N ALA A 754 -9.03 9.09 -26.03
CA ALA A 754 -9.87 8.81 -24.85
C ALA A 754 -11.30 8.38 -25.23
N ASN A 755 -11.93 9.11 -26.14
CA ASN A 755 -13.27 8.80 -26.67
C ASN A 755 -13.32 7.47 -27.45
N HIS A 756 -12.33 7.20 -28.30
CA HIS A 756 -12.26 5.98 -29.07
C HIS A 756 -11.95 4.76 -28.21
N SER A 757 -10.97 4.84 -27.30
CA SER A 757 -10.63 3.77 -26.36
C SER A 757 -11.82 3.41 -25.47
N ALA A 758 -12.54 4.40 -24.95
CA ALA A 758 -13.72 4.19 -24.13
C ALA A 758 -14.88 3.53 -24.91
N ALA A 759 -15.18 4.00 -26.13
CA ALA A 759 -16.23 3.41 -26.98
C ALA A 759 -15.93 1.95 -27.38
N ASN A 760 -14.66 1.58 -27.54
CA ASN A 760 -14.26 0.20 -27.85
C ASN A 760 -14.21 -0.69 -26.61
N ALA A 761 -13.85 -0.16 -25.44
CA ALA A 761 -13.94 -0.88 -24.17
C ALA A 761 -15.39 -1.31 -23.87
N PHE A 762 -16.38 -0.47 -24.22
CA PHE A 762 -17.80 -0.84 -24.20
C PHE A 762 -18.08 -2.10 -25.01
N LEU A 763 -17.64 -2.14 -26.28
CA LEU A 763 -17.88 -3.29 -27.16
C LEU A 763 -17.30 -4.57 -26.55
N ASP A 764 -16.09 -4.47 -25.99
CA ASP A 764 -15.37 -5.58 -25.38
C ASP A 764 -16.13 -6.18 -24.20
N SER A 765 -16.58 -5.35 -23.25
CA SER A 765 -17.39 -5.83 -22.10
C SER A 765 -18.79 -6.27 -22.52
N PHE A 766 -19.42 -5.58 -23.48
CA PHE A 766 -20.75 -5.92 -23.97
C PHE A 766 -20.80 -7.30 -24.65
N ALA A 767 -19.70 -7.75 -25.28
CA ALA A 767 -19.63 -9.09 -25.81
C ALA A 767 -19.74 -10.16 -24.71
N TYR A 768 -19.05 -9.98 -23.58
CA TYR A 768 -19.17 -10.89 -22.43
C TYR A 768 -20.57 -10.88 -21.84
N TYR A 769 -21.19 -9.70 -21.70
CA TYR A 769 -22.58 -9.58 -21.28
C TYR A 769 -23.55 -10.35 -22.20
N ARG A 770 -23.46 -10.17 -23.52
CA ARG A 770 -24.31 -10.93 -24.46
C ARG A 770 -24.09 -12.43 -24.34
N ARG A 771 -22.84 -12.87 -24.21
CA ARG A 771 -22.48 -14.29 -24.03
C ARG A 771 -23.02 -14.85 -22.72
N SER A 772 -23.03 -14.07 -21.63
CA SER A 772 -23.61 -14.50 -20.34
C SER A 772 -25.14 -14.69 -20.43
N LYS A 773 -25.81 -13.97 -21.34
CA LYS A 773 -27.24 -14.19 -21.69
C LYS A 773 -27.45 -15.29 -22.74
N GLY A 774 -26.40 -16.03 -23.12
CA GLY A 774 -26.48 -17.11 -24.11
C GLY A 774 -26.64 -16.62 -25.57
N LEU A 775 -26.44 -15.34 -25.83
CA LEU A 775 -26.51 -14.76 -27.17
C LEU A 775 -25.11 -14.71 -27.80
N PRO A 776 -24.99 -14.87 -29.13
CA PRO A 776 -23.70 -14.76 -29.79
C PRO A 776 -23.17 -13.33 -29.68
N ALA A 777 -21.87 -13.24 -29.42
CA ALA A 777 -21.07 -12.03 -29.51
C ALA A 777 -19.58 -12.39 -29.60
N GLN A 778 -18.85 -11.68 -30.46
CA GLN A 778 -17.39 -11.66 -30.50
C GLN A 778 -16.90 -10.22 -30.73
N THR A 779 -15.81 -9.82 -30.09
CA THR A 779 -15.08 -8.59 -30.42
C THR A 779 -13.69 -8.90 -30.94
N ILE A 780 -13.24 -8.09 -31.89
CA ILE A 780 -11.88 -8.14 -32.43
C ILE A 780 -11.21 -6.80 -32.18
N ASN A 781 -10.20 -6.76 -31.32
CA ASN A 781 -9.37 -5.57 -31.09
C ASN A 781 -8.34 -5.45 -32.21
N TRP A 782 -8.72 -4.79 -33.30
CA TRP A 782 -7.85 -4.65 -34.47
C TRP A 782 -6.67 -3.71 -34.22
N GLY A 783 -5.50 -4.08 -34.72
CA GLY A 783 -4.37 -3.18 -34.91
C GLY A 783 -4.56 -2.20 -36.07
N VAL A 784 -3.50 -1.47 -36.41
CA VAL A 784 -3.53 -0.47 -37.49
C VAL A 784 -3.52 -1.16 -38.86
N TRP A 785 -4.40 -0.74 -39.76
CA TRP A 785 -4.50 -1.26 -41.13
C TRP A 785 -3.74 -0.36 -42.13
N SER A 786 -3.17 -0.94 -43.20
CA SER A 786 -2.36 -0.21 -44.18
C SER A 786 -3.18 0.76 -45.03
N ASP A 787 -4.08 0.20 -45.85
CA ASP A 787 -4.66 0.89 -47.02
C ASP A 787 -6.19 1.04 -46.93
N ILE A 788 -6.81 0.49 -45.88
CA ILE A 788 -8.26 0.37 -45.77
C ILE A 788 -8.76 0.92 -44.43
N GLY A 789 -9.83 1.71 -44.48
CA GLY A 789 -10.54 2.22 -43.30
C GLY A 789 -10.02 3.59 -42.82
N SER A 790 -10.61 4.10 -41.73
CA SER A 790 -10.37 5.47 -41.25
C SER A 790 -8.91 5.76 -40.88
N ALA A 791 -8.12 4.73 -40.56
CA ALA A 791 -6.69 4.85 -40.23
C ALA A 791 -5.78 5.05 -41.47
N ALA A 792 -6.22 4.60 -42.66
CA ALA A 792 -5.44 4.73 -43.90
C ALA A 792 -5.38 6.18 -44.43
N ASN A 793 -6.35 7.02 -44.06
CA ASN A 793 -6.44 8.43 -44.47
C ASN A 793 -5.48 9.37 -43.70
N ILE A 794 -4.70 8.87 -42.75
CA ILE A 794 -3.81 9.68 -41.88
C ILE A 794 -2.41 9.88 -42.51
N GLY A 795 -2.13 9.27 -43.67
CA GLY A 795 -0.86 9.40 -44.40
C GLY A 795 0.22 8.46 -43.85
N ALA A 796 1.00 7.87 -44.76
CA ALA A 796 2.05 6.90 -44.45
C ALA A 796 3.13 7.44 -43.48
N ASP A 797 3.36 8.77 -43.45
CA ASP A 797 4.39 9.41 -42.63
C ASP A 797 4.05 9.51 -41.13
N LYS A 798 2.80 9.22 -40.70
CA LYS A 798 2.39 9.24 -39.28
C LYS A 798 2.20 7.84 -38.66
N GLN A 799 2.55 6.78 -39.40
CA GLN A 799 2.39 5.38 -38.98
C GLN A 799 3.37 4.92 -37.87
N GLU A 800 4.34 5.75 -37.46
CA GLU A 800 5.35 5.45 -36.42
C GLU A 800 5.00 5.91 -34.98
N LYS A 801 3.71 6.00 -34.59
CA LYS A 801 3.35 6.48 -33.23
C LYS A 801 3.53 5.43 -32.12
N ILE A 802 3.44 4.13 -32.42
CA ILE A 802 3.68 3.04 -31.44
C ILE A 802 4.87 2.20 -31.92
N PRO A 803 6.06 2.30 -31.30
CA PRO A 803 7.23 1.51 -31.64
C PRO A 803 6.92 0.03 -31.61
N GLY A 804 7.35 -0.67 -32.66
CA GLY A 804 7.17 -2.10 -32.81
C GLY A 804 5.79 -2.53 -33.31
N LEU A 805 4.79 -1.65 -33.40
CA LEU A 805 3.48 -2.02 -33.93
C LEU A 805 3.60 -2.31 -35.44
N LYS A 806 3.08 -3.46 -35.86
CA LYS A 806 3.05 -3.90 -37.25
C LYS A 806 1.72 -3.56 -37.89
N VAL A 807 1.77 -3.15 -39.15
CA VAL A 807 0.60 -2.82 -39.96
C VAL A 807 -0.08 -4.11 -40.46
N ILE A 808 -1.41 -4.13 -40.41
CA ILE A 808 -2.26 -5.20 -40.91
C ILE A 808 -2.60 -4.91 -42.37
N THR A 809 -2.13 -5.77 -43.27
CA THR A 809 -2.59 -5.77 -44.66
C THR A 809 -3.94 -6.49 -44.78
N PRO A 810 -4.74 -6.24 -45.83
CA PRO A 810 -6.02 -6.93 -46.03
C PRO A 810 -5.90 -8.46 -46.00
N GLU A 811 -4.83 -9.01 -46.57
CA GLU A 811 -4.55 -10.43 -46.60
C GLU A 811 -4.28 -11.02 -45.21
N ILE A 812 -3.51 -10.30 -44.37
CA ILE A 812 -3.25 -10.70 -42.98
C ILE A 812 -4.55 -10.59 -42.18
N GLY A 813 -5.27 -9.48 -42.31
CA GLY A 813 -6.51 -9.23 -41.59
C GLY A 813 -7.59 -10.28 -41.86
N LEU A 814 -7.79 -10.69 -43.11
CA LEU A 814 -8.74 -11.76 -43.47
C LEU A 814 -8.33 -13.13 -42.89
N LYS A 815 -7.03 -13.44 -42.85
CA LYS A 815 -6.53 -14.69 -42.23
C LYS A 815 -6.72 -14.69 -40.72
N LEU A 816 -6.46 -13.55 -40.06
CA LEU A 816 -6.72 -13.38 -38.63
C LEU A 816 -8.22 -13.51 -38.34
N PHE A 817 -9.06 -12.89 -39.16
CA PHE A 817 -10.50 -13.00 -39.05
C PHE A 817 -10.98 -14.45 -39.17
N ASP A 818 -10.59 -15.20 -40.22
CA ASP A 818 -11.00 -16.60 -40.39
C ASP A 818 -10.61 -17.46 -39.17
N LYS A 819 -9.40 -17.24 -38.62
CA LYS A 819 -8.90 -17.95 -37.43
C LYS A 819 -9.70 -17.61 -36.17
N ILE A 820 -10.09 -16.35 -35.97
CA ILE A 820 -10.92 -15.94 -34.83
C ILE A 820 -12.37 -16.41 -35.02
N PHE A 821 -12.92 -16.20 -36.21
CA PHE A 821 -14.31 -16.48 -36.58
C PHE A 821 -14.70 -17.95 -36.37
N ARG A 822 -13.78 -18.88 -36.68
CA ARG A 822 -13.99 -20.33 -36.53
C ARG A 822 -13.67 -20.86 -35.14
N LYS A 823 -13.42 -19.99 -34.16
CA LYS A 823 -13.01 -20.36 -32.81
C LYS A 823 -13.92 -19.69 -31.79
N ASP A 824 -14.04 -20.29 -30.61
CA ASP A 824 -14.90 -19.74 -29.54
C ASP A 824 -14.19 -18.62 -28.75
N PHE A 825 -13.74 -17.58 -29.45
CA PHE A 825 -13.28 -16.34 -28.83
C PHE A 825 -14.48 -15.45 -28.52
N ILE A 826 -14.52 -14.86 -27.33
CA ILE A 826 -15.45 -13.76 -27.01
C ILE A 826 -14.81 -12.42 -27.33
N ARG A 827 -13.51 -12.27 -27.01
CA ARG A 827 -12.69 -11.11 -27.34
C ARG A 827 -11.32 -11.61 -27.79
N ALA A 828 -10.80 -11.07 -28.89
CA ALA A 828 -9.47 -11.38 -29.39
C ALA A 828 -8.75 -10.12 -29.87
N GLY A 829 -7.52 -9.91 -29.40
CA GLY A 829 -6.59 -8.94 -29.97
C GLY A 829 -6.02 -9.44 -31.28
N ALA A 830 -6.13 -8.65 -32.35
CA ALA A 830 -5.63 -8.99 -33.68
C ALA A 830 -4.70 -7.88 -34.17
N PHE A 831 -3.43 -7.95 -33.78
CA PHE A 831 -2.39 -6.96 -34.09
C PHE A 831 -1.00 -7.57 -33.98
N GLY A 832 -0.04 -7.12 -34.77
CA GLY A 832 1.35 -7.58 -34.67
C GLY A 832 2.18 -6.59 -33.86
N MET A 833 3.03 -7.08 -32.95
CA MET A 833 3.89 -6.24 -32.13
C MET A 833 5.30 -6.81 -32.06
N ASP A 834 6.29 -5.93 -32.15
CA ASP A 834 7.68 -6.18 -31.77
C ASP A 834 7.86 -5.65 -30.33
N TRP A 835 7.72 -6.55 -29.36
CA TRP A 835 7.76 -6.23 -27.94
C TRP A 835 9.13 -5.72 -27.46
N LYS A 836 10.21 -6.03 -28.20
CA LYS A 836 11.53 -5.47 -27.93
C LYS A 836 11.55 -3.98 -28.26
N LYS A 837 11.13 -3.60 -29.47
CA LYS A 837 11.02 -2.17 -29.85
C LYS A 837 10.00 -1.41 -29.00
N PHE A 838 8.93 -2.08 -28.61
CA PHE A 838 7.92 -1.50 -27.72
C PHE A 838 8.52 -1.12 -26.36
N THR A 839 9.44 -1.90 -25.79
CA THR A 839 10.02 -1.62 -24.46
C THR A 839 11.18 -0.62 -24.48
N GLU A 840 11.76 -0.34 -25.65
CA GLU A 840 12.85 0.64 -25.82
C GLU A 840 12.41 2.10 -25.56
N LYS A 841 11.10 2.41 -25.67
CA LYS A 841 10.54 3.67 -25.16
C LYS A 841 10.08 3.44 -23.71
N ASN A 842 10.54 4.29 -22.79
CA ASN A 842 10.16 4.24 -21.36
C ASN A 842 8.65 4.46 -21.16
N TYR A 843 7.83 3.42 -21.36
CA TYR A 843 6.40 3.44 -21.10
C TYR A 843 6.09 3.42 -19.60
N SER A 844 4.86 3.77 -19.23
CA SER A 844 4.43 3.76 -17.83
C SER A 844 4.63 2.37 -17.21
N LYS A 845 4.95 2.35 -15.91
CA LYS A 845 5.15 1.11 -15.15
C LYS A 845 3.96 0.14 -15.24
N GLN A 846 2.74 0.70 -15.29
CA GLN A 846 1.51 -0.06 -15.51
C GLN A 846 1.53 -0.85 -16.81
N LEU A 847 1.96 -0.22 -17.91
CA LEU A 847 1.97 -0.85 -19.22
C LEU A 847 3.05 -1.93 -19.30
N SER A 848 4.22 -1.68 -18.72
CA SER A 848 5.30 -2.66 -18.63
C SER A 848 4.85 -3.94 -17.91
N ASP A 849 4.20 -3.80 -16.74
CA ASP A 849 3.70 -4.94 -15.99
C ASP A 849 2.56 -5.68 -16.74
N PHE A 850 1.67 -4.96 -17.42
CA PHE A 850 0.59 -5.55 -18.23
C PHE A 850 1.09 -6.42 -19.37
N VAL A 851 2.22 -6.07 -20.00
CA VAL A 851 2.80 -6.80 -21.16
C VAL A 851 4.03 -7.64 -20.81
N SER A 852 4.36 -7.76 -19.53
CA SER A 852 5.61 -8.35 -19.01
C SER A 852 5.95 -9.72 -19.60
N GLU A 853 4.99 -10.63 -19.73
CA GLU A 853 5.21 -11.98 -20.31
C GLU A 853 5.52 -12.00 -21.81
N LEU A 854 5.30 -10.88 -22.51
CA LEU A 854 5.56 -10.74 -23.94
C LEU A 854 6.96 -10.16 -24.22
N ILE A 855 7.65 -9.69 -23.19
CA ILE A 855 8.99 -9.12 -23.25
C ILE A 855 10.02 -10.27 -23.20
N PRO A 856 10.96 -10.38 -24.15
CA PRO A 856 12.01 -11.42 -24.14
C PRO A 856 12.89 -11.37 -22.87
N GLU A 857 13.25 -12.54 -22.33
CA GLU A 857 14.08 -12.69 -21.11
C GLU A 857 15.49 -12.07 -21.24
N ASP A 858 16.07 -11.96 -22.44
CA ASP A 858 17.40 -11.35 -22.64
C ASP A 858 17.46 -9.84 -22.33
N ILE A 859 16.34 -9.20 -21.95
CA ILE A 859 16.24 -7.78 -21.61
C ILE A 859 16.08 -7.57 -20.09
N THR A 860 15.95 -8.64 -19.29
CA THR A 860 15.68 -8.56 -17.83
C THR A 860 16.92 -8.46 -16.95
N ASP A 861 18.11 -8.25 -17.52
CA ASP A 861 19.27 -7.83 -16.72
C ASP A 861 18.98 -6.45 -16.10
N GLU A 862 18.66 -6.44 -14.80
CA GLU A 862 18.58 -5.22 -13.99
C GLU A 862 19.86 -4.36 -14.10
N ASP A 863 20.97 -4.98 -14.48
CA ASP A 863 22.23 -4.31 -14.78
C ASP A 863 22.21 -3.54 -16.10
N GLU A 864 21.46 -3.95 -17.13
CA GLU A 864 21.27 -3.18 -18.38
C GLU A 864 20.29 -2.01 -18.20
N TYR A 865 19.28 -2.18 -17.34
CA TYR A 865 18.39 -1.09 -16.90
C TYR A 865 19.16 0.00 -16.13
N LYS A 866 20.23 -0.39 -15.40
CA LYS A 866 21.19 0.54 -14.76
C LYS A 866 22.24 1.07 -15.73
N THR A 867 22.72 0.30 -16.71
CA THR A 867 23.74 0.78 -17.67
C THR A 867 23.20 1.69 -18.76
N VAL A 868 21.92 1.59 -19.16
CA VAL A 868 21.31 2.58 -20.08
C VAL A 868 21.12 3.95 -19.41
N LYS A 869 20.98 3.99 -18.07
CA LYS A 869 21.06 5.24 -17.29
C LYS A 869 22.45 5.91 -17.36
N SER A 870 23.51 5.16 -17.68
CA SER A 870 24.91 5.65 -17.63
C SER A 870 25.45 6.29 -18.92
N LYS A 871 24.64 6.33 -20.01
CA LYS A 871 25.06 6.94 -21.30
C LYS A 871 24.18 8.10 -21.78
N LYS A 872 23.27 8.61 -20.95
CA LYS A 872 22.62 9.92 -21.18
C LYS A 872 23.40 10.99 -20.42
N THR A 873 23.75 12.10 -21.08
CA THR A 873 24.19 13.34 -20.43
C THR A 873 23.21 13.64 -19.29
N ASN A 874 23.67 13.55 -18.04
CA ASN A 874 22.85 13.78 -16.87
C ASN A 874 22.66 15.29 -16.74
N ILE A 875 21.58 15.83 -17.32
CA ILE A 875 21.32 17.27 -17.35
C ILE A 875 21.30 17.89 -15.94
N LEU A 876 20.97 17.12 -14.89
CA LEU A 876 21.04 17.57 -13.50
C LEU A 876 22.49 17.71 -13.02
N GLU A 877 23.41 16.86 -13.47
CA GLU A 877 24.85 17.02 -13.24
C GLU A 877 25.42 18.17 -14.07
N ASP A 878 25.01 18.30 -15.32
CA ASP A 878 25.45 19.40 -16.19
C ASP A 878 25.06 20.76 -15.58
N LEU A 879 23.83 20.87 -15.04
CA LEU A 879 23.38 22.05 -14.30
C LEU A 879 24.19 22.25 -13.01
N LYS A 880 24.37 21.21 -12.18
CA LYS A 880 25.17 21.29 -10.93
C LYS A 880 26.62 21.71 -11.14
N ASN A 881 27.21 21.33 -12.27
CA ASN A 881 28.61 21.60 -12.60
C ASN A 881 28.81 22.87 -13.44
N SER A 882 27.73 23.62 -13.70
CA SER A 882 27.75 24.86 -14.49
C SER A 882 27.44 26.09 -13.63
N ASN A 883 27.75 27.28 -14.14
CA ASN A 883 27.35 28.51 -13.47
C ASN A 883 25.85 28.78 -13.71
N GLU A 884 25.18 29.45 -12.77
CA GLU A 884 23.75 29.76 -12.87
C GLU A 884 23.37 30.58 -14.12
N ALA A 885 24.33 31.37 -14.63
CA ALA A 885 24.21 32.12 -15.87
C ALA A 885 24.09 31.21 -17.12
N ASP A 886 24.65 30.00 -17.07
CA ASP A 886 24.68 29.05 -18.18
C ASP A 886 23.48 28.08 -18.16
N HIS A 887 22.75 27.98 -17.04
CA HIS A 887 21.62 27.05 -16.86
C HIS A 887 20.56 27.17 -17.95
N ASN A 888 20.24 28.40 -18.36
CA ASN A 888 19.22 28.62 -19.37
C ASN A 888 19.65 28.07 -20.73
N SER A 889 20.92 28.29 -21.13
CA SER A 889 21.48 27.75 -22.38
C SER A 889 21.51 26.23 -22.37
N ILE A 890 21.84 25.62 -21.22
CA ILE A 890 21.89 24.17 -21.04
C ILE A 890 20.48 23.56 -21.19
N LEU A 891 19.47 24.17 -20.57
CA LEU A 891 18.08 23.74 -20.67
C LEU A 891 17.50 23.97 -22.08
N THR A 892 17.85 25.06 -22.76
CA THR A 892 17.45 25.30 -24.16
C THR A 892 17.98 24.20 -25.09
N GLU A 893 19.25 23.80 -24.95
CA GLU A 893 19.80 22.69 -25.74
C GLU A 893 19.20 21.33 -25.38
N TYR A 894 18.85 21.13 -24.11
CA TYR A 894 18.11 19.94 -23.66
C TYR A 894 16.76 19.82 -24.38
N PHE A 895 15.95 20.89 -24.40
CA PHE A 895 14.67 20.89 -25.11
C PHE A 895 14.84 20.78 -26.62
N ARG A 896 15.83 21.45 -27.23
CA ARG A 896 16.16 21.27 -28.66
C ARG A 896 16.41 19.81 -29.01
N ARG A 897 17.19 19.09 -28.20
CA ARG A 897 17.46 17.66 -28.42
C ARG A 897 16.20 16.79 -28.28
N LEU A 898 15.35 17.08 -27.30
CA LEU A 898 14.11 16.33 -27.13
C LEU A 898 13.15 16.57 -28.29
N ILE A 899 12.95 17.82 -28.68
CA ILE A 899 12.04 18.23 -29.76
C ILE A 899 12.54 17.75 -31.11
N SER A 900 13.84 17.85 -31.38
CA SER A 900 14.44 17.34 -32.61
C SER A 900 14.25 15.83 -32.75
N GLY A 901 14.41 15.08 -31.65
CA GLY A 901 14.14 13.65 -31.59
C GLY A 901 12.64 13.28 -31.69
N ILE A 902 11.72 14.21 -31.45
CA ILE A 902 10.27 14.01 -31.64
C ILE A 902 9.87 14.34 -33.09
N LEU A 903 10.42 15.43 -33.65
CA LEU A 903 10.08 15.91 -34.99
C LEU A 903 10.93 15.26 -36.11
N GLY A 904 11.99 14.54 -35.77
CA GLY A 904 12.94 13.98 -36.74
C GLY A 904 13.80 15.05 -37.43
N LEU A 905 13.97 16.22 -36.80
CA LEU A 905 14.75 17.35 -37.31
C LEU A 905 16.17 17.35 -36.74
N LYS A 906 17.08 18.17 -37.28
CA LYS A 906 18.39 18.42 -36.65
C LYS A 906 18.25 19.52 -35.60
N ASN A 907 19.01 19.44 -34.51
CA ASN A 907 19.01 20.48 -33.46
C ASN A 907 19.28 21.89 -34.01
N SER A 908 20.14 22.01 -35.03
CA SER A 908 20.49 23.29 -35.68
C SER A 908 19.32 23.98 -36.39
N ASP A 909 18.27 23.22 -36.70
CA ASP A 909 17.14 23.69 -37.50
C ASP A 909 15.99 24.19 -36.61
N LEU A 910 16.15 24.12 -35.28
CA LEU A 910 15.18 24.57 -34.29
C LEU A 910 15.57 25.93 -33.71
N ASP A 911 14.83 26.97 -34.09
CA ASP A 911 14.94 28.30 -33.50
C ASP A 911 14.24 28.32 -32.12
N PRO A 912 14.91 28.70 -31.01
CA PRO A 912 14.34 28.59 -29.67
C PRO A 912 13.24 29.60 -29.39
N ASP A 913 13.18 30.70 -30.15
CA ASP A 913 12.26 31.81 -29.93
C ASP A 913 10.95 31.64 -30.71
N VAL A 914 10.91 30.66 -31.63
CA VAL A 914 9.75 30.40 -32.49
C VAL A 914 8.71 29.54 -31.76
N PRO A 915 7.40 29.89 -31.86
CA PRO A 915 6.33 29.09 -31.26
C PRO A 915 6.35 27.62 -31.71
N LEU A 916 6.19 26.70 -30.76
CA LEU A 916 6.32 25.25 -31.00
C LEU A 916 5.33 24.73 -32.05
N ASN A 917 4.13 25.30 -32.15
CA ASN A 917 3.14 24.91 -33.16
C ASN A 917 3.60 25.24 -34.61
N SER A 918 4.38 26.31 -34.79
CA SER A 918 4.84 26.77 -36.10
C SER A 918 6.02 25.97 -36.64
N ILE A 919 6.76 25.27 -35.75
CA ILE A 919 7.78 24.27 -36.11
C ILE A 919 7.21 22.85 -36.25
N GLY A 920 5.88 22.70 -36.16
CA GLY A 920 5.18 21.44 -36.42
C GLY A 920 4.93 20.57 -35.19
N LEU A 921 5.16 21.07 -33.96
CA LEU A 921 4.81 20.36 -32.73
C LEU A 921 3.30 20.45 -32.49
N ASP A 922 2.59 19.31 -32.59
CA ASP A 922 1.15 19.24 -32.26
C ASP A 922 0.90 18.90 -30.77
N SER A 923 -0.35 18.95 -30.32
CA SER A 923 -0.69 18.68 -28.91
C SER A 923 -0.33 17.26 -28.44
N LEU A 924 -0.22 16.28 -29.35
CA LEU A 924 0.20 14.92 -28.99
C LEU A 924 1.71 14.83 -28.80
N MET A 925 2.46 15.47 -29.70
CA MET A 925 3.91 15.61 -29.57
C MET A 925 4.31 16.39 -28.32
N ALA A 926 3.49 17.37 -27.91
CA ALA A 926 3.68 18.10 -26.66
C ALA A 926 3.52 17.21 -25.42
N ILE A 927 2.59 16.24 -25.43
CA ILE A 927 2.47 15.24 -24.36
C ILE A 927 3.67 14.29 -24.36
N GLU A 928 4.14 13.84 -25.53
CA GLU A 928 5.37 13.03 -25.60
C GLU A 928 6.58 13.80 -25.03
N LEU A 929 6.69 15.09 -25.34
CA LEU A 929 7.72 15.97 -24.77
C LEU A 929 7.59 16.08 -23.24
N LYS A 930 6.38 16.38 -22.75
CA LYS A 930 6.05 16.44 -21.30
C LYS A 930 6.47 15.16 -20.59
N ASN A 931 6.05 14.01 -21.12
CA ASN A 931 6.32 12.71 -20.53
C ASN A 931 7.81 12.38 -20.52
N ARG A 932 8.56 12.70 -21.59
CA ARG A 932 10.02 12.52 -21.60
C ARG A 932 10.70 13.35 -20.52
N VAL A 933 10.30 14.60 -20.34
CA VAL A 933 10.86 15.47 -19.29
C VAL A 933 10.51 14.95 -17.90
N ASN A 934 9.26 14.54 -17.67
CA ASN A 934 8.83 13.95 -16.41
C ASN A 934 9.61 12.68 -16.06
N ILE A 935 9.83 11.79 -17.03
CA ILE A 935 10.61 10.57 -16.84
C ILE A 935 12.09 10.88 -16.55
N GLU A 936 12.69 11.83 -17.27
CA GLU A 936 14.11 12.13 -17.11
C GLU A 936 14.42 12.93 -15.83
N LEU A 937 13.52 13.81 -15.38
CA LEU A 937 13.79 14.79 -14.31
C LEU A 937 12.84 14.70 -13.11
N GLY A 938 11.76 13.93 -13.20
CA GLY A 938 10.71 13.85 -12.19
C GLY A 938 10.03 15.20 -11.94
N VAL A 939 9.82 15.98 -12.99
CA VAL A 939 9.18 17.30 -12.97
C VAL A 939 8.03 17.33 -13.96
N ASP A 940 6.96 18.04 -13.61
CA ASP A 940 5.79 18.18 -14.47
C ASP A 940 5.83 19.51 -15.22
N LEU A 941 5.55 19.49 -16.53
CA LEU A 941 5.53 20.69 -17.39
C LEU A 941 4.12 20.97 -17.88
N ASN A 942 3.66 22.22 -17.78
CA ASN A 942 2.31 22.60 -18.20
C ASN A 942 2.25 23.01 -19.68
N LEU A 943 2.63 22.07 -20.56
CA LEU A 943 2.80 22.31 -22.00
C LEU A 943 1.49 22.57 -22.77
N VAL A 944 0.38 21.98 -22.34
CA VAL A 944 -0.83 21.86 -23.20
C VAL A 944 -1.68 23.14 -23.20
N LYS A 945 -1.56 24.00 -22.19
CA LYS A 945 -2.42 25.19 -22.03
C LYS A 945 -1.95 26.42 -22.84
N TYR A 946 -0.70 26.41 -23.34
CA TYR A 946 -0.06 27.59 -23.94
C TYR A 946 0.64 27.32 -25.29
N MET A 947 0.34 26.21 -25.95
CA MET A 947 1.01 25.75 -27.19
C MET A 947 1.16 26.80 -28.31
N GLU A 948 0.24 27.77 -28.40
CA GLU A 948 0.29 28.83 -29.41
C GLU A 948 1.29 29.95 -29.09
N SER A 949 1.70 30.08 -27.83
CA SER A 949 2.64 31.12 -27.35
C SER A 949 3.95 30.54 -26.79
N THR A 950 4.02 29.24 -26.53
CA THR A 950 5.20 28.59 -25.96
C THR A 950 6.28 28.36 -27.02
N ASN A 951 7.51 28.71 -26.71
CA ASN A 951 8.72 28.39 -27.49
C ASN A 951 9.73 27.63 -26.60
N ILE A 952 10.83 27.17 -27.18
CA ILE A 952 11.86 26.37 -26.46
C ILE A 952 12.47 27.19 -25.31
N GLN A 953 12.65 28.49 -25.52
CA GLN A 953 13.22 29.41 -24.54
C GLN A 953 12.33 29.54 -23.30
N SER A 954 11.02 29.71 -23.49
CA SER A 954 10.05 29.77 -22.38
C SER A 954 9.98 28.44 -21.60
N LEU A 955 10.14 27.29 -22.29
CA LEU A 955 10.20 25.99 -21.61
C LEU A 955 11.45 25.82 -20.75
N ALA A 956 12.60 26.30 -21.23
CA ALA A 956 13.84 26.30 -20.47
C ALA A 956 13.71 27.15 -19.19
N GLU A 957 13.07 28.32 -19.28
CA GLU A 957 12.80 29.20 -18.14
C GLU A 957 11.82 28.58 -17.14
N GLU A 958 10.72 28.00 -17.61
CA GLU A 958 9.73 27.31 -16.77
C GLU A 958 10.37 26.15 -16.02
N LEU A 959 11.13 25.31 -16.73
CA LEU A 959 11.85 24.18 -16.13
C LEU A 959 12.91 24.64 -15.12
N LYS A 960 13.59 25.76 -15.37
CA LYS A 960 14.55 26.35 -14.42
C LYS A 960 13.87 26.73 -13.11
N ILE A 961 12.69 27.36 -13.17
CA ILE A 961 11.90 27.73 -11.98
C ILE A 961 11.50 26.48 -11.20
N ILE A 962 10.91 25.48 -11.88
CA ILE A 962 10.44 24.24 -11.24
C ILE A 962 11.58 23.49 -10.55
N LEU A 963 12.75 23.41 -11.18
CA LEU A 963 13.93 22.76 -10.59
C LEU A 963 14.47 23.54 -9.38
N SER A 964 14.40 24.88 -9.40
CA SER A 964 14.81 25.71 -8.25
C SER A 964 13.88 25.52 -7.04
N GLU A 965 12.56 25.49 -7.26
CA GLU A 965 11.56 25.29 -6.21
C GLU A 965 11.65 23.90 -5.58
N LYS A 966 11.95 22.88 -6.41
CA LYS A 966 12.16 21.50 -5.97
C LYS A 966 13.40 21.35 -5.07
N ASN A 967 14.48 22.09 -5.36
CA ASN A 967 15.70 22.07 -4.53
C ASN A 967 15.53 22.85 -3.21
N SER A 968 14.74 23.92 -3.19
CA SER A 968 14.45 24.67 -1.94
C SER A 968 13.54 23.93 -0.95
N ASN A 969 12.79 22.92 -1.41
CA ASN A 969 11.92 22.08 -0.58
C ASN A 969 12.55 20.73 -0.20
N ASP A 970 13.83 20.49 -0.52
CA ASP A 970 14.58 19.33 -0.05
C ASP A 970 15.19 19.65 1.34
N PRO A 971 14.76 18.98 2.43
CA PRO A 971 15.29 19.23 3.78
C PRO A 971 16.77 18.85 3.94
N ASN A 972 17.43 18.33 2.89
CA ASN A 972 18.86 18.04 2.85
C ASN A 972 19.67 18.97 1.92
N ALA A 973 19.12 20.08 1.43
CA ALA A 973 19.90 21.06 0.67
C ALA A 973 20.89 21.79 1.60
N ILE A 974 22.12 21.30 1.64
CA ILE A 974 23.27 21.92 2.30
C ILE A 974 23.51 23.29 1.66
N GLU A 975 23.32 24.36 2.43
CA GLU A 975 23.85 25.69 2.11
C GLU A 975 25.36 25.57 1.84
N THR A 976 25.73 25.78 0.58
CA THR A 976 27.12 26.00 0.18
C THR A 976 27.25 27.39 -0.43
N GLY A 977 27.83 28.30 0.36
CA GLY A 977 28.77 29.30 -0.15
C GLY A 977 28.25 30.71 -0.42
N ASP A 978 28.60 31.58 0.53
CA ASP A 978 29.21 32.91 0.31
C ASP A 978 28.31 34.14 0.24
N ASN A 979 28.06 34.72 1.42
CA ASN A 979 28.17 36.16 1.61
C ASN A 979 29.06 36.46 2.83
N ILE A 980 30.32 36.79 2.55
CA ILE A 980 31.25 37.44 3.48
C ILE A 980 30.95 38.94 3.45
N ILE A 981 30.68 39.56 4.61
CA ILE A 981 31.37 40.77 5.12
C ILE A 981 30.73 41.22 6.46
N THR A 982 31.54 41.09 7.51
CA THR A 982 31.66 41.89 8.74
C THR A 982 30.46 42.05 9.67
N GLU A 983 30.41 41.20 10.70
CA GLU A 983 30.32 41.68 12.09
C GLU A 983 31.32 40.88 12.93
N ILE A 984 32.26 41.60 13.54
CA ILE A 984 33.26 41.07 14.47
C ILE A 984 32.50 40.62 15.72
N SER A 985 32.41 39.31 15.96
CA SER A 985 31.73 38.79 17.15
C SER A 985 32.59 38.98 18.39
N GLU A 986 31.94 39.40 19.47
CA GLU A 986 32.47 39.49 20.82
C GLU A 986 32.94 38.12 21.39
N GLU A 987 32.79 37.02 20.64
CA GLU A 987 33.26 35.68 21.02
C GLU A 987 34.78 35.49 20.85
N GLU A 988 35.44 36.28 20.01
CA GLU A 988 36.90 36.23 19.86
C GLU A 988 37.65 37.02 20.96
N LYS A 989 36.93 37.86 21.72
CA LYS A 989 37.42 38.42 22.99
C LYS A 989 37.24 37.46 24.16
N ALA A 990 36.21 36.61 24.14
CA ALA A 990 35.96 35.64 25.20
C ALA A 990 36.93 34.45 25.16
N ARG A 991 37.32 34.00 23.96
CA ARG A 991 38.27 32.88 23.80
C ARG A 991 39.71 33.24 24.18
N LYS A 992 40.10 34.51 24.09
CA LYS A 992 41.43 34.98 24.50
C LYS A 992 41.53 35.32 25.99
N LEU A 993 40.43 35.22 26.74
CA LEU A 993 40.41 35.44 28.19
C LEU A 993 40.47 34.12 29.00
N LEU A 994 40.35 32.97 28.33
CA LEU A 994 40.21 31.66 28.98
C LEU A 994 41.46 30.77 28.89
N GLU A 995 42.54 31.22 28.25
CA GLU A 995 43.81 30.49 28.20
C GLU A 995 44.84 30.92 29.28
N ASP A 996 44.54 31.95 30.08
CA ASP A 996 45.45 32.44 31.14
C ASP A 996 44.96 32.20 32.58
N ILE A 997 43.83 31.51 32.77
CA ILE A 997 43.26 31.28 34.13
C ILE A 997 43.90 30.10 34.86
N ASP A 998 44.47 29.13 34.14
CA ASP A 998 45.10 27.95 34.76
C ASP A 998 46.46 28.24 35.43
N ASN A 999 46.94 29.48 35.39
CA ASN A 999 48.23 29.89 35.98
C ASN A 999 48.15 31.03 37.02
N LEU A 1000 46.95 31.42 37.46
CA LEU A 1000 46.80 32.49 38.47
C LEU A 1000 46.79 31.92 39.90
N SER A 1001 47.42 32.63 40.83
CA SER A 1001 47.38 32.29 42.26
C SER A 1001 46.08 32.77 42.92
N GLU A 1002 45.66 32.13 44.02
CA GLU A 1002 44.40 32.45 44.73
C GLU A 1002 44.29 33.93 45.15
N GLU A 1003 45.41 34.62 45.44
CA GLU A 1003 45.42 36.06 45.76
C GLU A 1003 45.16 36.97 44.54
N GLU A 1004 45.39 36.49 43.31
CA GLU A 1004 45.17 37.26 42.07
C GLU A 1004 43.71 37.17 41.60
N ILE A 1005 43.04 36.04 41.89
CA ILE A 1005 41.62 35.82 41.62
C ILE A 1005 40.74 36.69 42.55
N GLU A 1006 41.14 36.86 43.82
CA GLU A 1006 40.40 37.68 44.78
C GLU A 1006 40.44 39.20 44.46
N LYS A 1007 41.47 39.66 43.74
CA LYS A 1007 41.57 41.05 43.26
C LYS A 1007 40.71 41.32 42.02
N LEU A 1008 40.46 40.31 41.19
CA LEU A 1008 39.64 40.44 39.97
C LEU A 1008 38.14 40.43 40.27
N LEU A 1009 37.71 39.73 41.33
CA LEU A 1009 36.30 39.62 41.72
C LEU A 1009 35.75 40.81 42.52
N ASN A 1010 36.61 41.68 43.06
CA ASN A 1010 36.19 42.79 43.94
C ASN A 1010 36.14 44.18 43.27
N ASN A 1011 36.29 44.29 41.96
CA ASN A 1011 36.21 45.57 41.23
C ASN A 1011 35.49 45.45 39.86
N GLY A 1012 34.34 44.77 39.82
CA GLY A 1012 33.48 44.70 38.64
C GLY A 1012 32.02 44.53 39.00
#